data_AF-A0A401ZUW6-F1
#
_entry.id   AF-A0A401ZUW6-F1
#
_cell.length_a   1.000
_cell.length_b   1.000
_cell.length_c   1.000
_cell.angle_alpha   90.00
_cell.angle_beta   90.00
_cell.angle_gamma   90.00
#
_symmetry.space_group_name_H-M   'P 1'
#
loop_
_entity.id
_entity.type
_entity.pdbx_description
1 polymer ?
#
loop_
_entity_poly.entity_id
_entity_poly.type
_entity_poly.pdbx_seq_one_letter_code
_entity_poly.pdbx_strand_id
1 'polypeptide(L)'
;MTITFDRSLCCDLNETITREWLVTNGLGGYAAGTVAGVLTRKHHGLLVAKWAQATRPQLLLAKLDEEVFFDQRTYYLGTNEYQNGALSPAGFVHLESFRLENGLPIFLYHLGGCDGILLEKRIWMERGCNTTYIQYRVLRTTRTEDSGKRRSGLTGALSADLAHTANSTRLTSNTPGSIELTLLPFTAYRPYDQLQYGHSDQQFQVQTHQRFDRGGHLPAGSAGCTITAHKDAQPFHLLIIGQTQSQATFIPTGVWYWHVLHRQDAVYDQPAQEDLYLPGVMRATLHIGDETPLTIVVSSEKLNSALYQSDYIQLSAQEREEYQQQLLPDDEIEQQLCPLTANAHPPNHPDSLHMNDRDYLYALLEAADHFFVYDALSEHKHTSAITSPRAQLPHQPPIQLLTTYYSREIQTREALIALPGLLLVGRRTIEARLLLRFYAHYFLRGLLPERLPDREHPLTEKDYQNVDIALWYFYALDFYLQATQDDDFLEEMFPYLQECIQCYLQGSSDGISIDPADGLLVAHRPGVALTWMNAYRANQERQPVTPRSGKAVEVNALWYHALSLMYEWSQCLRQRGHMHTHPKHYQLQLQRCKKSFQQRFWYAKEGYLYDVIDGPQGDDPGLRPNQLFAFSLRHPLLELERRQSVIDCVNRYLITPYGLRTLAPTDPCYQPHWETGSDGQQKALHQGSIWSWLIGAYIDSQLSLHPSGSQNLALEETIWRKGYKPLQECFAHGLLNMSKGIFEGETPSSTTNKSNQISIASIGELLRVYSTLNRLRTYNSERAYSY
;
A
#
# COMPACT_ATOMS: atom_id res chain seq x y z
N MET A 1 -5.26 5.82 14.48
CA MET A 1 -6.48 5.00 14.24
C MET A 1 -6.23 3.60 14.77
N THR A 2 -7.27 2.89 15.23
CA THR A 2 -7.13 1.53 15.75
C THR A 2 -8.09 0.56 15.07
N ILE A 3 -7.55 -0.50 14.46
CA ILE A 3 -8.35 -1.67 14.06
C ILE A 3 -8.34 -2.66 15.22
N THR A 4 -9.49 -3.05 15.72
CA THR A 4 -9.60 -3.99 16.86
C THR A 4 -10.41 -5.21 16.47
N PHE A 5 -9.88 -6.39 16.77
CA PHE A 5 -10.57 -7.66 16.68
C PHE A 5 -10.69 -8.27 18.07
N ASP A 6 -11.90 -8.67 18.44
CA ASP A 6 -12.18 -9.32 19.71
C ASP A 6 -11.88 -10.83 19.66
N ARG A 7 -12.14 -11.50 20.78
CA ARG A 7 -11.92 -12.94 20.93
C ARG A 7 -12.70 -13.76 19.90
N SER A 8 -13.90 -13.32 19.52
CA SER A 8 -14.77 -14.07 18.61
C SER A 8 -14.14 -14.18 17.23
N LEU A 9 -13.58 -13.08 16.72
CA LEU A 9 -12.84 -13.06 15.47
C LEU A 9 -11.46 -13.70 15.62
N CYS A 10 -10.75 -13.41 16.71
CA CYS A 10 -9.38 -13.92 16.94
C CYS A 10 -9.31 -15.45 17.05
N CYS A 11 -10.38 -16.08 17.56
CA CYS A 11 -10.48 -17.53 17.65
C CYS A 11 -11.00 -18.20 16.36
N ASP A 12 -11.40 -17.43 15.34
CA ASP A 12 -11.71 -17.96 14.01
C ASP A 12 -10.46 -17.95 13.13
N LEU A 13 -9.91 -19.14 12.88
CA LEU A 13 -8.73 -19.30 12.06
C LEU A 13 -8.95 -18.81 10.62
N ASN A 14 -10.13 -19.03 10.05
CA ASN A 14 -10.40 -18.63 8.66
C ASN A 14 -10.38 -17.11 8.52
N GLU A 15 -10.80 -16.38 9.55
CA GLU A 15 -10.76 -14.92 9.56
C GLU A 15 -9.34 -14.39 9.84
N THR A 16 -8.63 -14.98 10.80
CA THR A 16 -7.32 -14.47 11.24
C THR A 16 -6.17 -14.82 10.31
N ILE A 17 -6.25 -15.94 9.58
CA ILE A 17 -5.22 -16.36 8.61
C ILE A 17 -5.24 -15.51 7.34
N THR A 18 -6.37 -14.87 7.03
CA THR A 18 -6.53 -14.00 5.84
C THR A 18 -6.29 -12.54 6.14
N ARG A 19 -6.08 -12.17 7.42
CA ARG A 19 -5.75 -10.81 7.85
C ARG A 19 -4.28 -10.72 8.15
N GLU A 20 -3.61 -9.90 7.36
CA GLU A 20 -2.17 -9.67 7.37
C GLU A 20 -1.90 -8.28 7.93
N TRP A 21 -0.84 -8.09 8.69
CA TRP A 21 -0.35 -6.77 9.13
C TRP A 21 1.03 -6.51 8.53
N LEU A 22 1.39 -5.24 8.38
CA LEU A 22 2.66 -4.78 7.83
C LEU A 22 3.17 -3.59 8.63
N VAL A 23 4.46 -3.62 8.98
CA VAL A 23 5.19 -2.49 9.57
C VAL A 23 6.44 -2.25 8.72
N THR A 24 6.57 -1.06 8.15
CA THR A 24 7.69 -0.70 7.27
C THR A 24 8.72 0.15 8.01
N ASN A 25 10.00 0.02 7.64
CA ASN A 25 11.08 0.83 8.20
C ASN A 25 11.48 2.02 7.30
N GLY A 26 10.78 2.25 6.20
CA GLY A 26 11.10 3.30 5.24
C GLY A 26 12.32 3.03 4.35
N LEU A 27 13.15 2.02 4.59
CA LEU A 27 14.27 1.62 3.71
C LEU A 27 13.86 0.56 2.68
N GLY A 28 12.59 0.19 2.69
CA GLY A 28 12.08 -1.00 2.01
C GLY A 28 12.34 -2.30 2.79
N GLY A 29 12.77 -2.24 4.05
CA GLY A 29 12.64 -3.36 4.98
C GLY A 29 11.28 -3.34 5.68
N TYR A 30 10.86 -4.49 6.22
CA TYR A 30 9.59 -4.62 6.92
C TYR A 30 9.51 -5.81 7.88
N ALA A 31 8.47 -5.76 8.72
CA ALA A 31 7.93 -6.87 9.47
C ALA A 31 6.46 -7.08 9.04
N ALA A 32 6.07 -8.33 8.79
CA ALA A 32 4.72 -8.68 8.38
C ALA A 32 4.35 -10.11 8.79
N GLY A 33 3.07 -10.35 9.01
CA GLY A 33 2.52 -11.68 9.31
C GLY A 33 1.00 -11.66 9.37
N THR A 34 0.39 -12.79 9.73
CA THR A 34 -1.06 -12.87 9.94
C THR A 34 -1.44 -12.53 11.38
N VAL A 35 -2.73 -12.22 11.61
CA VAL A 35 -3.29 -12.10 12.98
C VAL A 35 -3.17 -13.42 13.74
N ALA A 36 -3.27 -14.57 13.05
CA ALA A 36 -3.12 -15.90 13.64
C ALA A 36 -1.67 -16.28 13.98
N GLY A 37 -0.67 -15.55 13.47
CA GLY A 37 0.75 -15.90 13.58
C GLY A 37 1.20 -17.03 12.64
N VAL A 38 0.36 -17.43 11.68
CA VAL A 38 0.68 -18.41 10.63
C VAL A 38 1.41 -17.74 9.48
N LEU A 39 2.47 -18.37 8.96
CA LEU A 39 3.21 -17.94 7.78
C LEU A 39 2.50 -18.39 6.50
N THR A 40 1.53 -17.63 6.01
CA THR A 40 0.73 -18.03 4.84
C THR A 40 1.41 -17.73 3.51
N ARG A 41 2.46 -16.89 3.52
CA ARG A 41 3.27 -16.50 2.36
C ARG A 41 4.76 -16.54 2.70
N LYS A 42 5.61 -16.83 1.71
CA LYS A 42 7.08 -16.71 1.81
C LYS A 42 7.58 -15.29 2.15
N HIS A 43 6.73 -14.28 1.94
CA HIS A 43 7.00 -12.88 2.22
C HIS A 43 6.80 -12.51 3.69
N HIS A 44 6.17 -13.38 4.50
CA HIS A 44 5.98 -13.10 5.93
C HIS A 44 7.31 -13.23 6.68
N GLY A 45 7.51 -12.34 7.64
CA GLY A 45 8.77 -12.20 8.34
C GLY A 45 8.70 -11.15 9.43
N LEU A 46 9.29 -11.42 10.58
CA LEU A 46 9.52 -10.43 11.63
C LEU A 46 10.74 -9.56 11.35
N LEU A 47 11.64 -9.94 10.45
CA LEU A 47 12.65 -9.03 9.90
C LEU A 47 12.96 -9.39 8.45
N VAL A 48 12.47 -8.57 7.53
CA VAL A 48 12.92 -8.52 6.14
C VAL A 48 13.77 -7.27 5.96
N ALA A 49 15.08 -7.44 5.82
CA ALA A 49 16.05 -6.35 5.82
C ALA A 49 16.44 -5.93 4.40
N LYS A 50 16.43 -4.61 4.13
CA LYS A 50 16.98 -4.02 2.90
C LYS A 50 18.24 -3.22 3.22
N TRP A 51 19.36 -3.77 2.76
CA TRP A 51 20.70 -3.21 2.88
C TRP A 51 21.07 -2.46 1.59
N ALA A 52 21.95 -1.46 1.68
CA ALA A 52 22.39 -0.67 0.52
C ALA A 52 23.08 -1.53 -0.58
N GLN A 53 23.80 -2.57 -0.18
CA GLN A 53 24.52 -3.48 -1.08
C GLN A 53 23.65 -4.60 -1.66
N ALA A 54 22.61 -5.02 -0.94
CA ALA A 54 21.74 -6.09 -1.41
C ALA A 54 20.84 -5.60 -2.56
N THR A 55 20.70 -6.42 -3.59
CA THR A 55 19.77 -6.19 -4.70
C THR A 55 18.33 -6.35 -4.24
N ARG A 56 18.04 -7.43 -3.50
CA ARG A 56 16.73 -7.75 -2.92
C ARG A 56 16.76 -7.71 -1.39
N PRO A 57 15.65 -7.33 -0.72
CA PRO A 57 15.52 -7.55 0.71
C PRO A 57 15.73 -9.02 1.09
N GLN A 58 16.28 -9.24 2.27
CA GLN A 58 16.57 -10.58 2.79
C GLN A 58 15.65 -10.88 3.97
N LEU A 59 14.99 -12.03 3.98
CA LEU A 59 14.30 -12.53 5.16
C LEU A 59 15.34 -13.09 6.14
N LEU A 60 15.35 -12.56 7.37
CA LEU A 60 16.30 -12.93 8.43
C LEU A 60 15.61 -13.63 9.60
N LEU A 61 14.45 -13.12 10.03
CA LEU A 61 13.60 -13.75 11.03
C LEU A 61 12.21 -13.94 10.44
N ALA A 62 11.78 -15.19 10.26
CA ALA A 62 10.47 -15.54 9.74
C ALA A 62 9.38 -15.31 10.80
N LYS A 63 9.56 -15.89 11.98
CA LYS A 63 8.62 -15.74 13.11
C LYS A 63 9.28 -16.03 14.45
N LEU A 64 8.52 -15.81 15.52
CA LEU A 64 8.90 -16.10 16.90
C LEU A 64 7.73 -16.84 17.55
N ASP A 65 7.90 -18.10 17.92
CA ASP A 65 6.91 -18.85 18.70
C ASP A 65 7.21 -18.73 20.20
N GLU A 66 6.14 -18.71 20.99
CA GLU A 66 6.22 -18.58 22.43
C GLU A 66 5.64 -19.80 23.15
N GLU A 67 6.35 -20.27 24.17
CA GLU A 67 5.85 -21.22 25.17
C GLU A 67 5.84 -20.51 26.53
N VAL A 68 4.67 -20.44 27.15
CA VAL A 68 4.47 -19.79 28.45
C VAL A 68 4.17 -20.84 29.49
N PHE A 69 5.05 -21.00 30.48
CA PHE A 69 4.79 -21.82 31.64
C PHE A 69 4.17 -20.97 32.75
N PHE A 70 2.92 -21.27 33.08
CA PHE A 70 2.12 -20.59 34.11
C PHE A 70 1.15 -21.58 34.75
N ASP A 71 1.00 -21.52 36.08
CA ASP A 71 0.10 -22.38 36.84
C ASP A 71 0.24 -23.90 36.53
N GLN A 72 1.48 -24.39 36.54
CA GLN A 72 1.85 -25.79 36.26
C GLN A 72 1.47 -26.29 34.86
N ARG A 73 1.18 -25.37 33.92
CA ARG A 73 0.81 -25.69 32.54
C ARG A 73 1.69 -24.91 31.58
N THR A 74 1.98 -25.52 30.44
CA THR A 74 2.62 -24.85 29.31
C THR A 74 1.57 -24.49 28.27
N TYR A 75 1.52 -23.21 27.91
CA TYR A 75 0.68 -22.69 26.85
C TYR A 75 1.55 -22.40 25.62
N TYR A 76 1.16 -22.91 24.46
CA TYR A 76 1.87 -22.69 23.20
C TYR A 76 1.13 -21.62 22.40
N LEU A 77 1.77 -20.47 22.17
CA LEU A 77 1.15 -19.32 21.50
C LEU A 77 1.48 -19.24 20.00
N GLY A 78 2.49 -19.97 19.56
CA GLY A 78 2.79 -20.14 18.15
C GLY A 78 1.65 -20.83 17.38
N THR A 79 1.45 -20.43 16.12
CA THR A 79 0.60 -21.16 15.17
C THR A 79 1.39 -21.48 13.91
N ASN A 80 1.53 -22.76 13.55
CA ASN A 80 2.21 -23.19 12.32
C ASN A 80 1.32 -24.13 11.53
N GLU A 81 1.35 -23.99 10.21
CA GLU A 81 0.73 -24.93 9.28
C GLU A 81 1.81 -25.73 8.54
N TYR A 82 1.63 -27.05 8.46
CA TYR A 82 2.55 -27.94 7.76
C TYR A 82 1.91 -28.56 6.52
N GLN A 83 2.72 -29.17 5.66
CA GLN A 83 2.30 -29.77 4.38
C GLN A 83 1.09 -30.71 4.48
N ASN A 84 0.95 -31.46 5.58
CA ASN A 84 -0.16 -32.39 5.80
C ASN A 84 -1.47 -31.69 6.26
N GLY A 85 -1.49 -30.35 6.28
CA GLY A 85 -2.59 -29.54 6.79
C GLY A 85 -2.67 -29.49 8.32
N ALA A 86 -1.71 -30.08 9.03
CA ALA A 86 -1.69 -30.03 10.49
C ALA A 86 -1.35 -28.61 10.96
N LEU A 87 -2.11 -28.16 11.97
CA LEU A 87 -1.85 -26.92 12.69
C LEU A 87 -1.25 -27.27 14.05
N SER A 88 0.03 -26.96 14.25
CA SER A 88 0.71 -27.27 15.50
C SER A 88 1.92 -26.36 15.76
N PRO A 89 2.01 -25.65 16.89
CA PRO A 89 0.93 -25.45 17.86
C PRO A 89 -0.24 -24.67 17.23
N ALA A 90 -1.34 -24.54 17.96
CA ALA A 90 -2.57 -23.85 17.54
C ALA A 90 -2.83 -22.64 18.44
N GLY A 91 -1.81 -21.80 18.65
CA GLY A 91 -1.84 -20.77 19.70
C GLY A 91 -2.86 -19.65 19.51
N PHE A 92 -3.40 -19.48 18.30
CA PHE A 92 -4.50 -18.54 18.03
C PHE A 92 -5.71 -18.74 18.96
N VAL A 93 -5.92 -19.95 19.51
CA VAL A 93 -7.01 -20.23 20.47
C VAL A 93 -6.87 -19.46 21.80
N HIS A 94 -5.66 -18.98 22.09
CA HIS A 94 -5.35 -18.17 23.26
C HIS A 94 -5.44 -16.66 22.97
N LEU A 95 -5.59 -16.25 21.71
CA LEU A 95 -5.66 -14.85 21.31
C LEU A 95 -7.01 -14.24 21.76
N GLU A 96 -6.95 -13.36 22.75
CA GLU A 96 -8.08 -12.65 23.33
C GLU A 96 -8.49 -11.45 22.48
N SER A 97 -7.50 -10.71 21.98
CA SER A 97 -7.74 -9.60 21.05
C SER A 97 -6.51 -9.32 20.21
N PHE A 98 -6.74 -8.77 19.03
CA PHE A 98 -5.72 -8.16 18.20
C PHE A 98 -6.06 -6.69 17.98
N ARG A 99 -5.07 -5.82 18.05
CA ARG A 99 -5.21 -4.40 17.72
C ARG A 99 -4.11 -3.98 16.77
N LEU A 100 -4.45 -3.22 15.74
CA LEU A 100 -3.49 -2.47 14.94
C LEU A 100 -3.62 -1.01 15.35
N GLU A 101 -2.81 -0.58 16.32
CA GLU A 101 -2.82 0.78 16.87
C GLU A 101 -1.74 1.61 16.17
N ASN A 102 -2.17 2.62 15.39
CA ASN A 102 -1.26 3.47 14.61
C ASN A 102 -0.27 2.65 13.77
N GLY A 103 -0.78 1.60 13.12
CA GLY A 103 0.00 0.71 12.26
C GLY A 103 0.84 -0.32 13.00
N LEU A 104 0.79 -0.35 14.33
CA LEU A 104 1.60 -1.26 15.14
C LEU A 104 0.73 -2.41 15.66
N PRO A 105 1.08 -3.68 15.36
CA PRO A 105 0.29 -4.82 15.78
C PRO A 105 0.54 -5.10 17.28
N ILE A 106 -0.57 -5.29 17.99
CA ILE A 106 -0.63 -5.63 19.40
C ILE A 106 -1.52 -6.86 19.55
N PHE A 107 -0.97 -7.91 20.14
CA PHE A 107 -1.65 -9.16 20.43
C PHE A 107 -1.85 -9.27 21.92
N LEU A 108 -3.04 -9.65 22.35
CA LEU A 108 -3.34 -9.93 23.74
C LEU A 108 -3.74 -11.40 23.87
N TYR A 109 -2.98 -12.17 24.63
CA TYR A 109 -3.27 -13.58 24.88
C TYR A 109 -3.83 -13.76 26.28
N HIS A 110 -4.92 -14.51 26.40
CA HIS A 110 -5.47 -14.91 27.69
C HIS A 110 -5.05 -16.34 28.03
N LEU A 111 -4.36 -16.48 29.16
CA LEU A 111 -3.77 -17.73 29.64
C LEU A 111 -4.37 -18.10 31.00
N GLY A 112 -4.87 -19.33 31.11
CA GLY A 112 -5.56 -19.80 32.32
C GLY A 112 -7.08 -19.62 32.28
N GLY A 113 -7.73 -19.96 33.40
CA GLY A 113 -9.18 -19.82 33.60
C GLY A 113 -9.55 -18.44 34.14
N CYS A 114 -10.56 -18.36 35.01
CA CYS A 114 -11.05 -17.09 35.58
C CYS A 114 -10.00 -16.30 36.38
N ASP A 115 -8.99 -16.97 36.95
CA ASP A 115 -7.86 -16.35 37.67
C ASP A 115 -6.58 -16.33 36.81
N GLY A 116 -6.75 -16.23 35.48
CA GLY A 116 -5.68 -16.25 34.50
C GLY A 116 -4.84 -14.97 34.44
N ILE A 117 -4.04 -14.86 33.38
CA ILE A 117 -3.23 -13.67 33.07
C ILE A 117 -3.45 -13.24 31.63
N LEU A 118 -3.09 -11.99 31.35
CA LEU A 118 -3.05 -11.46 30.00
C LEU A 118 -1.58 -11.21 29.62
N LEU A 119 -1.13 -11.79 28.51
CA LEU A 119 0.18 -11.52 27.92
C LEU A 119 -0.02 -10.61 26.70
N GLU A 120 0.48 -9.39 26.78
CA GLU A 120 0.52 -8.46 25.65
C GLU A 120 1.84 -8.64 24.88
N LYS A 121 1.75 -8.70 23.54
CA LYS A 121 2.86 -8.70 22.60
C LYS A 121 2.68 -7.52 21.65
N ARG A 122 3.64 -6.59 21.61
CA ARG A 122 3.66 -5.43 20.70
C ARG A 122 4.86 -5.53 19.76
N ILE A 123 4.67 -5.19 18.48
CA ILE A 123 5.74 -5.23 17.48
C ILE A 123 5.88 -3.86 16.81
N TRP A 124 7.11 -3.39 16.61
CA TRP A 124 7.39 -2.24 15.77
C TRP A 124 8.76 -2.37 15.09
N MET A 125 8.94 -1.62 14.01
CA MET A 125 10.23 -1.42 13.37
C MET A 125 10.71 0.01 13.57
N GLU A 126 12.02 0.14 13.80
CA GLU A 126 12.70 1.42 13.83
C GLU A 126 12.73 2.03 12.43
N ARG A 127 12.37 3.31 12.30
CA ARG A 127 12.44 4.01 11.01
C ARG A 127 13.91 4.21 10.64
N GLY A 128 14.25 3.96 9.38
CA GLY A 128 15.62 4.13 8.89
C GLY A 128 16.61 3.05 9.35
N CYS A 129 16.15 1.99 10.03
CA CYS A 129 17.01 0.90 10.49
C CYS A 129 16.38 -0.47 10.18
N ASN A 130 17.21 -1.47 9.90
CA ASN A 130 16.78 -2.87 9.77
C ASN A 130 16.70 -3.53 11.15
N THR A 131 15.89 -2.96 12.03
CA THR A 131 15.67 -3.41 13.41
C THR A 131 14.18 -3.56 13.69
N THR A 132 13.80 -4.72 14.22
CA THR A 132 12.46 -5.00 14.73
C THR A 132 12.52 -5.25 16.23
N TYR A 133 11.58 -4.65 16.95
CA TYR A 133 11.39 -4.85 18.37
C TYR A 133 10.09 -5.61 18.63
N ILE A 134 10.16 -6.59 19.52
CA ILE A 134 9.00 -7.38 19.96
C ILE A 134 8.96 -7.32 21.48
N GLN A 135 7.94 -6.65 22.02
CA GLN A 135 7.84 -6.34 23.43
C GLN A 135 6.74 -7.16 24.10
N TYR A 136 7.04 -7.72 25.27
CA TYR A 136 6.12 -8.52 26.08
C TYR A 136 5.84 -7.85 27.44
N ARG A 137 4.57 -7.83 27.83
CA ARG A 137 4.09 -7.38 29.15
C ARG A 137 3.07 -8.35 29.72
N VAL A 138 3.12 -8.60 31.02
CA VAL A 138 2.13 -9.43 31.73
C VAL A 138 1.19 -8.53 32.52
N LEU A 139 -0.07 -8.49 32.10
CA LEU A 139 -1.12 -7.67 32.69
C LEU A 139 -1.99 -8.51 33.65
N ARG A 140 -2.54 -7.85 34.68
CA ARG A 140 -3.47 -8.48 35.64
C ARG A 140 -4.88 -8.51 35.06
N THR A 141 -5.59 -9.63 35.22
CA THR A 141 -7.04 -9.71 34.97
C THR A 141 -7.79 -9.02 36.11
N THR A 142 -8.58 -7.98 35.83
CA THR A 142 -9.46 -7.35 36.83
C THR A 142 -10.79 -8.11 36.93
N ARG A 143 -11.25 -8.41 38.16
CA ARG A 143 -12.60 -8.94 38.40
C ARG A 143 -13.62 -7.82 38.18
N THR A 144 -14.48 -7.95 37.20
CA THR A 144 -15.81 -7.31 37.23
C THR A 144 -16.70 -8.15 38.15
N GLU A 145 -16.92 -7.69 39.38
CA GLU A 145 -17.90 -8.33 40.26
C GLU A 145 -19.31 -8.07 39.74
N ASP A 146 -19.91 -9.13 39.20
CA ASP A 146 -21.29 -9.18 38.76
C ASP A 146 -22.21 -9.06 40.01
N SER A 147 -22.50 -7.83 40.42
CA SER A 147 -23.45 -7.57 41.50
C SER A 147 -24.87 -7.80 40.99
N GLY A 148 -25.39 -9.00 41.24
CA GLY A 148 -26.76 -9.37 40.95
C GLY A 148 -27.78 -8.40 41.55
N LYS A 149 -28.31 -7.51 40.71
CA LYS A 149 -29.65 -6.94 40.84
C LYS A 149 -30.33 -6.99 39.48
N ARG A 150 -31.23 -7.96 39.33
CA ARG A 150 -32.29 -7.94 38.32
C ARG A 150 -33.00 -6.58 38.37
N ARG A 151 -32.83 -5.75 37.33
CA ARG A 151 -33.81 -4.76 36.88
C ARG A 151 -33.85 -4.74 35.36
N SER A 152 -35.06 -4.90 34.84
CA SER A 152 -35.41 -4.83 33.43
C SER A 152 -35.15 -3.44 32.85
N GLY A 153 -34.65 -3.39 31.61
CA GLY A 153 -34.81 -2.23 30.72
C GLY A 153 -33.54 -1.75 30.03
N LEU A 154 -33.52 -1.92 28.70
CA LEU A 154 -32.92 -1.06 27.67
C LEU A 154 -31.40 -0.72 27.73
N THR A 155 -30.70 -1.25 26.72
CA THR A 155 -29.69 -0.63 25.85
C THR A 155 -28.90 0.57 26.37
N GLY A 156 -27.58 0.42 26.48
CA GLY A 156 -26.64 1.54 26.66
C GLY A 156 -25.19 1.07 26.55
N ALA A 157 -24.40 1.80 25.77
CA ALA A 157 -23.00 1.60 25.42
C ALA A 157 -22.07 1.35 26.63
N LEU A 158 -21.06 0.50 26.43
CA LEU A 158 -19.87 0.45 27.28
C LEU A 158 -18.74 1.17 26.56
N SER A 159 -18.38 2.32 27.12
CA SER A 159 -17.28 3.19 26.73
C SER A 159 -15.91 2.55 27.02
N ALA A 160 -14.96 2.82 26.14
CA ALA A 160 -13.54 2.76 26.39
C ALA A 160 -13.18 3.69 27.55
N ASP A 161 -12.74 3.13 28.67
CA ASP A 161 -11.92 3.78 29.70
C ASP A 161 -11.53 2.71 30.73
N LEU A 162 -10.43 2.01 30.47
CA LEU A 162 -9.76 1.14 31.44
C LEU A 162 -8.27 1.47 31.46
N ALA A 163 -7.97 2.70 31.83
CA ALA A 163 -6.70 3.08 32.43
C ALA A 163 -6.98 4.11 33.53
N HIS A 164 -6.39 3.91 34.71
CA HIS A 164 -6.52 4.72 35.93
C HIS A 164 -7.75 4.49 36.81
N THR A 165 -7.70 3.42 37.61
CA THR A 165 -8.02 3.55 39.05
C THR A 165 -7.40 2.40 39.85
N ALA A 166 -6.40 2.73 40.66
CA ALA A 166 -5.84 1.82 41.64
C ALA A 166 -6.81 1.70 42.82
N ASN A 167 -7.49 0.56 42.96
CA ASN A 167 -8.16 0.19 44.21
C ASN A 167 -7.82 -1.25 44.60
N SER A 168 -7.17 -1.35 45.75
CA SER A 168 -6.74 -2.57 46.43
C SER A 168 -7.91 -3.53 46.68
N THR A 169 -7.87 -4.73 46.11
CA THR A 169 -8.70 -5.86 46.54
C THR A 169 -7.88 -7.14 46.60
N ARG A 170 -8.23 -7.97 47.59
CA ARG A 170 -7.38 -8.98 48.23
C ARG A 170 -7.04 -10.17 47.35
N LEU A 171 -5.76 -10.53 47.37
CA LEU A 171 -5.18 -11.79 46.90
C LEU A 171 -5.97 -12.99 47.42
N THR A 172 -6.45 -13.86 46.53
CA THR A 172 -6.51 -15.29 46.85
C THR A 172 -5.07 -15.81 46.79
N SER A 173 -4.66 -16.57 47.80
CA SER A 173 -3.26 -16.81 48.17
C SER A 173 -2.44 -17.70 47.22
N ASN A 174 -2.85 -17.90 45.96
CA ASN A 174 -2.28 -18.94 45.09
C ASN A 174 -1.89 -18.52 43.66
N THR A 175 -2.06 -17.27 43.22
CA THR A 175 -1.61 -16.87 41.86
C THR A 175 -0.09 -16.68 41.85
N PRO A 176 0.68 -17.40 40.99
CA PRO A 176 2.12 -17.19 40.87
C PRO A 176 2.44 -15.73 40.52
N GLY A 177 3.45 -15.12 41.15
CA GLY A 177 3.86 -13.73 40.88
C GLY A 177 4.64 -13.53 39.57
N SER A 178 4.88 -14.59 38.80
CA SER A 178 5.68 -14.58 37.57
C SER A 178 5.30 -15.73 36.62
N ILE A 179 5.72 -15.59 35.37
CA ILE A 179 5.67 -16.62 34.33
C ILE A 179 7.08 -16.93 33.83
N GLU A 180 7.27 -18.13 33.29
CA GLU A 180 8.45 -18.44 32.48
C GLU A 180 8.08 -18.38 31.00
N LEU A 181 8.78 -17.54 30.24
CA LEU A 181 8.62 -17.38 28.80
C LEU A 181 9.79 -18.04 28.08
N THR A 182 9.49 -18.98 27.20
CA THR A 182 10.44 -19.60 26.28
C THR A 182 10.11 -19.15 24.87
N LEU A 183 11.10 -18.64 24.14
CA LEU A 183 10.95 -18.10 22.79
C LEU A 183 11.77 -18.91 21.79
N LEU A 184 11.13 -19.28 20.69
CA LEU A 184 11.68 -20.07 19.59
C LEU A 184 11.76 -19.19 18.32
N PRO A 185 12.90 -18.55 18.04
CA PRO A 185 13.09 -17.71 16.86
C PRO A 185 13.35 -18.55 15.60
N PHE A 186 12.42 -18.54 14.66
CA PHE A 186 12.59 -19.21 13.37
C PHE A 186 13.23 -18.28 12.36
N THR A 187 14.47 -18.60 12.00
CA THR A 187 15.31 -17.78 11.12
C THR A 187 15.38 -18.35 9.71
N ALA A 188 15.63 -17.44 8.77
CA ALA A 188 15.99 -17.76 7.40
C ALA A 188 17.14 -16.85 6.98
N TYR A 189 17.82 -17.18 5.88
CA TYR A 189 18.73 -16.26 5.21
C TYR A 189 18.60 -16.44 3.72
N ARG A 190 17.68 -15.67 3.14
CA ARG A 190 17.33 -15.76 1.71
C ARG A 190 16.70 -14.47 1.20
N PRO A 191 16.65 -14.26 -0.12
CA PRO A 191 15.75 -13.27 -0.68
C PRO A 191 14.32 -13.48 -0.19
N TYR A 192 13.66 -12.38 0.14
CA TYR A 192 12.32 -12.37 0.73
C TYR A 192 11.23 -13.05 -0.16
N ASP A 193 11.49 -13.14 -1.46
CA ASP A 193 10.62 -13.70 -2.50
C ASP A 193 11.03 -15.12 -2.94
N GLN A 194 11.97 -15.76 -2.25
CA GLN A 194 12.43 -17.13 -2.51
C GLN A 194 12.09 -18.04 -1.33
N LEU A 195 12.34 -19.35 -1.46
CA LEU A 195 12.18 -20.33 -0.39
C LEU A 195 13.55 -20.82 0.08
N GLN A 196 13.64 -21.17 1.36
CA GLN A 196 14.79 -21.82 1.95
C GLN A 196 14.54 -23.33 2.07
N TYR A 197 15.53 -24.12 1.67
CA TYR A 197 15.54 -25.56 1.88
C TYR A 197 16.73 -25.92 2.78
N GLY A 198 16.44 -26.62 3.86
CA GLY A 198 17.44 -26.99 4.86
C GLY A 198 18.26 -28.18 4.41
N HIS A 199 19.47 -28.30 4.97
CA HIS A 199 20.29 -29.50 4.85
C HIS A 199 20.94 -29.82 6.20
N SER A 200 21.11 -31.11 6.51
CA SER A 200 21.72 -31.57 7.77
C SER A 200 23.14 -31.03 7.99
N ASP A 201 23.87 -30.82 6.89
CA ASP A 201 25.26 -30.36 6.91
C ASP A 201 25.38 -28.83 6.88
N GLN A 202 24.26 -28.13 6.61
CA GLN A 202 24.20 -26.68 6.61
C GLN A 202 23.83 -26.18 8.01
N GLN A 203 24.77 -25.51 8.66
CA GLN A 203 24.57 -24.88 9.95
C GLN A 203 24.97 -23.42 9.89
N PHE A 204 24.10 -22.56 10.40
CA PHE A 204 24.41 -21.14 10.56
C PHE A 204 25.40 -21.02 11.73
N GLN A 205 26.38 -20.13 11.60
CA GLN A 205 27.29 -19.85 12.70
C GLN A 205 26.57 -18.99 13.74
N VAL A 206 26.46 -19.50 14.97
CA VAL A 206 25.78 -18.85 16.08
C VAL A 206 26.81 -18.46 17.14
N GLN A 207 27.07 -17.17 17.29
CA GLN A 207 27.90 -16.62 18.36
C GLN A 207 27.01 -16.15 19.50
N THR A 208 27.10 -16.79 20.66
CA THR A 208 26.28 -16.45 21.83
C THR A 208 26.80 -15.20 22.54
N HIS A 209 25.88 -14.36 23.01
CA HIS A 209 26.15 -13.22 23.87
C HIS A 209 25.52 -13.47 25.24
N GLN A 210 26.35 -13.73 26.24
CA GLN A 210 25.94 -13.92 27.63
C GLN A 210 26.91 -13.17 28.57
N ARG A 211 26.56 -13.10 29.85
CA ARG A 211 27.34 -12.41 30.90
C ARG A 211 28.75 -12.99 31.14
N PHE A 212 29.14 -14.08 30.49
CA PHE A 212 30.44 -14.72 30.71
C PHE A 212 31.34 -14.69 29.46
N ASP A 213 32.56 -14.21 29.71
CA ASP A 213 33.79 -14.20 28.91
C ASP A 213 34.05 -13.07 27.89
N ARG A 214 34.85 -12.11 28.37
CA ARG A 214 35.79 -11.21 27.68
C ARG A 214 35.43 -10.82 26.24
N GLY A 215 34.79 -9.65 26.08
CA GLY A 215 34.86 -8.90 24.81
C GLY A 215 33.65 -8.05 24.40
N GLY A 216 32.54 -8.05 25.14
CA GLY A 216 31.39 -7.17 24.91
C GLY A 216 30.25 -7.54 25.85
N HIS A 217 29.90 -6.67 26.79
CA HIS A 217 28.97 -7.03 27.87
C HIS A 217 27.54 -6.60 27.51
N LEU A 218 26.62 -7.55 27.39
CA LEU A 218 25.19 -7.24 27.46
C LEU A 218 24.82 -6.85 28.91
N PRO A 219 23.78 -5.99 29.11
CA PRO A 219 23.30 -5.63 30.43
C PRO A 219 22.88 -6.85 31.25
N ALA A 220 22.89 -6.71 32.58
CA ALA A 220 22.37 -7.75 33.46
C ALA A 220 20.88 -7.99 33.18
N GLY A 221 20.48 -9.25 33.03
CA GLY A 221 19.11 -9.60 32.61
C GLY A 221 18.91 -9.65 31.09
N SER A 222 19.99 -9.55 30.31
CA SER A 222 19.97 -9.67 28.85
C SER A 222 20.85 -10.81 28.35
N ALA A 223 20.46 -11.40 27.22
CA ALA A 223 21.20 -12.45 26.51
C ALA A 223 20.92 -12.37 25.01
N GLY A 224 21.60 -13.18 24.20
CA GLY A 224 21.29 -13.26 22.78
C GLY A 224 22.33 -14.00 21.95
N CYS A 225 22.30 -13.76 20.65
CA CYS A 225 23.30 -14.26 19.71
C CYS A 225 23.48 -13.37 18.48
N THR A 226 24.62 -13.51 17.82
CA THR A 226 24.84 -13.12 16.42
C THR A 226 24.76 -14.36 15.55
N ILE A 227 24.10 -14.24 14.41
CA ILE A 227 23.90 -15.31 13.45
C ILE A 227 24.54 -14.91 12.12
N THR A 228 25.34 -15.81 11.56
CA THR A 228 25.97 -15.65 10.25
C THR A 228 25.67 -16.89 9.40
N ALA A 229 24.89 -16.74 8.33
CA ALA A 229 24.42 -17.87 7.53
C ALA A 229 25.53 -18.58 6.74
N HIS A 230 26.49 -17.82 6.21
CA HIS A 230 27.70 -18.30 5.53
C HIS A 230 28.80 -17.24 5.60
N LYS A 231 30.03 -17.56 5.19
CA LYS A 231 31.23 -16.72 5.40
C LYS A 231 31.08 -15.25 4.93
N ASP A 232 30.37 -15.04 3.83
CA ASP A 232 30.17 -13.73 3.21
C ASP A 232 28.79 -13.12 3.51
N ALA A 233 27.97 -13.82 4.31
CA ALA A 233 26.66 -13.34 4.73
C ALA A 233 26.82 -12.16 5.70
N GLN A 234 25.99 -11.14 5.50
CA GLN A 234 25.89 -10.08 6.49
C GLN A 234 25.24 -10.64 7.78
N PRO A 235 25.89 -10.52 8.94
CA PRO A 235 25.37 -11.06 10.19
C PRO A 235 24.13 -10.29 10.67
N PHE A 236 23.33 -10.93 11.50
CA PHE A 236 22.24 -10.30 12.22
C PHE A 236 22.19 -10.78 13.67
N HIS A 237 21.49 -10.04 14.51
CA HIS A 237 21.51 -10.17 15.97
C HIS A 237 20.11 -10.47 16.49
N LEU A 238 20.03 -11.41 17.42
CA LEU A 238 18.83 -11.71 18.19
C LEU A 238 19.14 -11.52 19.67
N LEU A 239 18.58 -10.49 20.28
CA LEU A 239 18.83 -10.13 21.67
C LEU A 239 17.52 -10.17 22.47
N ILE A 240 17.60 -10.63 23.70
CA ILE A 240 16.53 -10.55 24.70
C ILE A 240 16.98 -9.58 25.78
N ILE A 241 16.25 -8.47 25.94
CA ILE A 241 16.55 -7.36 26.82
C ILE A 241 15.48 -7.31 27.91
N GLY A 242 15.85 -7.69 29.12
CA GLY A 242 14.98 -7.67 30.28
C GLY A 242 15.66 -7.02 31.48
N GLN A 243 14.92 -6.94 32.60
CA GLN A 243 15.52 -6.55 33.86
C GLN A 243 16.47 -7.63 34.38
N THR A 244 17.35 -7.26 35.32
CA THR A 244 18.23 -8.21 36.01
C THR A 244 17.46 -9.42 36.58
N GLN A 245 16.24 -9.21 37.06
CA GLN A 245 15.38 -10.26 37.64
C GLN A 245 14.78 -11.20 36.59
N SER A 246 14.73 -10.80 35.33
CA SER A 246 14.22 -11.64 34.23
C SER A 246 15.10 -12.84 33.94
N GLN A 247 16.34 -12.86 34.45
CA GLN A 247 17.28 -13.98 34.28
C GLN A 247 17.38 -14.49 32.83
N ALA A 248 17.37 -13.55 31.87
CA ALA A 248 17.32 -13.92 30.46
C ALA A 248 18.54 -14.76 30.05
N THR A 249 18.29 -15.83 29.31
CA THR A 249 19.32 -16.73 28.79
C THR A 249 19.06 -17.07 27.33
N PHE A 250 20.14 -17.39 26.61
CA PHE A 250 20.10 -17.94 25.27
C PHE A 250 20.82 -19.29 25.25
N ILE A 251 20.15 -20.33 24.79
CA ILE A 251 20.66 -21.69 24.72
C ILE A 251 20.76 -22.07 23.24
N PRO A 252 21.97 -22.18 22.66
CA PRO A 252 22.12 -22.57 21.26
C PRO A 252 21.67 -24.02 21.06
N THR A 253 20.90 -24.27 19.98
CA THR A 253 20.40 -25.62 19.64
C THR A 253 20.79 -26.01 18.22
N GLY A 254 20.51 -25.14 17.24
CA GLY A 254 20.84 -25.35 15.83
C GLY A 254 20.02 -26.46 15.18
N VAL A 255 18.70 -26.27 15.08
CA VAL A 255 17.77 -27.31 14.60
C VAL A 255 16.96 -26.80 13.41
N TRP A 256 16.74 -27.66 12.43
CA TRP A 256 15.87 -27.39 11.27
C TRP A 256 14.43 -27.81 11.53
N TYR A 257 13.49 -26.97 11.15
CA TYR A 257 12.06 -27.23 11.10
C TYR A 257 11.63 -27.35 9.65
N TRP A 258 11.07 -28.50 9.31
CA TRP A 258 10.87 -28.92 7.93
C TRP A 258 9.42 -28.69 7.47
N HIS A 259 9.25 -28.41 6.18
CA HIS A 259 7.96 -28.46 5.49
C HIS A 259 6.87 -27.54 6.05
N VAL A 260 7.24 -26.32 6.46
CA VAL A 260 6.30 -25.24 6.78
C VAL A 260 5.52 -24.88 5.51
N LEU A 261 4.20 -24.78 5.60
CA LEU A 261 3.31 -24.55 4.46
C LEU A 261 2.85 -23.09 4.39
N HIS A 262 3.18 -22.44 3.28
CA HIS A 262 2.64 -21.15 2.87
C HIS A 262 1.34 -21.32 2.09
N ARG A 263 0.22 -21.54 2.80
CA ARG A 263 -1.09 -21.85 2.20
C ARG A 263 -1.49 -20.89 1.07
N GLN A 264 -1.24 -19.60 1.23
CA GLN A 264 -1.66 -18.60 0.26
C GLN A 264 -0.83 -18.69 -1.03
N ASP A 265 0.46 -19.03 -0.94
CA ASP A 265 1.30 -19.32 -2.11
C ASP A 265 0.84 -20.60 -2.82
N ALA A 266 0.43 -21.62 -2.06
CA ALA A 266 -0.10 -22.88 -2.62
C ALA A 266 -1.41 -22.66 -3.41
N VAL A 267 -2.29 -21.76 -2.94
CA VAL A 267 -3.53 -21.38 -3.66
C VAL A 267 -3.24 -20.74 -5.03
N TYR A 268 -2.08 -20.13 -5.21
CA TYR A 268 -1.65 -19.51 -6.46
C TYR A 268 -0.71 -20.39 -7.30
N ASP A 269 -0.71 -21.70 -7.05
CA ASP A 269 0.17 -22.68 -7.71
C ASP A 269 1.67 -22.31 -7.63
N GLN A 270 2.06 -21.59 -6.58
CA GLN A 270 3.46 -21.25 -6.32
C GLN A 270 4.11 -22.31 -5.42
N PRO A 271 5.43 -22.49 -5.50
CA PRO A 271 6.18 -23.21 -4.47
C PRO A 271 5.86 -22.62 -3.10
N ALA A 272 5.44 -23.48 -2.16
CA ALA A 272 4.82 -23.06 -0.90
C ALA A 272 5.38 -23.80 0.32
N GLN A 273 6.46 -24.56 0.18
CA GLN A 273 7.07 -25.32 1.27
C GLN A 273 8.44 -24.76 1.60
N GLU A 274 8.67 -24.49 2.88
CA GLU A 274 9.91 -23.91 3.36
C GLU A 274 10.41 -24.64 4.61
N ASP A 275 11.74 -24.68 4.75
CA ASP A 275 12.42 -25.11 5.96
C ASP A 275 13.02 -23.90 6.70
N LEU A 276 12.79 -23.84 8.02
CA LEU A 276 13.25 -22.75 8.89
C LEU A 276 14.31 -23.25 9.88
N TYR A 277 15.28 -22.40 10.17
CA TYR A 277 16.37 -22.72 11.09
C TYR A 277 16.14 -22.09 12.46
N LEU A 278 16.15 -22.89 13.52
CA LEU A 278 16.11 -22.47 14.92
C LEU A 278 17.54 -22.40 15.47
N PRO A 279 18.15 -21.21 15.63
CA PRO A 279 19.53 -21.06 16.08
C PRO A 279 19.71 -21.44 17.57
N GLY A 280 18.65 -21.31 18.35
CA GLY A 280 18.63 -21.54 19.78
C GLY A 280 17.33 -21.06 20.40
N VAL A 281 17.19 -21.27 21.69
CA VAL A 281 16.00 -20.92 22.47
C VAL A 281 16.35 -19.81 23.46
N MET A 282 15.50 -18.79 23.58
CA MET A 282 15.63 -17.77 24.61
C MET A 282 14.68 -18.06 25.76
N ARG A 283 15.12 -17.87 27.00
CA ARG A 283 14.27 -18.03 28.19
C ARG A 283 14.37 -16.81 29.08
N ALA A 284 13.26 -16.36 29.64
CA ALA A 284 13.22 -15.32 30.65
C ALA A 284 12.01 -15.47 31.56
N THR A 285 12.13 -14.92 32.77
CA THR A 285 11.03 -14.77 33.73
C THR A 285 10.40 -13.39 33.58
N LEU A 286 9.07 -13.32 33.50
CA LEU A 286 8.33 -12.05 33.52
C LEU A 286 7.45 -12.02 34.77
N HIS A 287 7.46 -10.89 35.48
CA HIS A 287 6.66 -10.72 36.70
C HIS A 287 5.35 -10.00 36.39
N ILE A 288 4.30 -10.35 37.13
CA ILE A 288 2.94 -9.84 36.91
C ILE A 288 2.80 -8.42 37.45
N GLY A 289 2.46 -7.47 36.58
CA GLY A 289 2.27 -6.06 36.96
C GLY A 289 3.58 -5.28 37.08
N ASP A 290 4.69 -5.82 36.58
CA ASP A 290 5.91 -5.04 36.37
C ASP A 290 5.69 -4.03 35.24
N GLU A 291 6.05 -2.76 35.50
CA GLU A 291 5.96 -1.67 34.52
C GLU A 291 6.99 -1.81 33.39
N THR A 292 8.10 -2.51 33.64
CA THR A 292 9.17 -2.66 32.66
C THR A 292 8.96 -3.90 31.79
N PRO A 293 8.91 -3.74 30.46
CA PRO A 293 8.67 -4.84 29.56
C PRO A 293 9.94 -5.67 29.29
N LEU A 294 9.76 -6.92 28.87
CA LEU A 294 10.80 -7.71 28.22
C LEU A 294 10.78 -7.40 26.71
N THR A 295 11.91 -7.05 26.11
CA THR A 295 11.98 -6.72 24.67
C THR A 295 12.96 -7.61 23.93
N ILE A 296 12.51 -8.17 22.80
CA ILE A 296 13.36 -8.87 21.83
C ILE A 296 13.77 -7.88 20.77
N VAL A 297 15.07 -7.81 20.50
CA VAL A 297 15.66 -6.96 19.46
C VAL A 297 16.20 -7.86 18.36
N VAL A 298 15.68 -7.69 17.16
CA VAL A 298 16.07 -8.42 15.96
C VAL A 298 16.65 -7.40 15.01
N SER A 299 17.97 -7.39 14.83
CA SER A 299 18.63 -6.31 14.08
C SER A 299 19.70 -6.84 13.14
N SER A 300 19.73 -6.30 11.93
CA SER A 300 20.83 -6.52 10.99
C SER A 300 21.83 -5.36 10.96
N GLU A 301 21.65 -4.39 11.87
CA GLU A 301 22.59 -3.29 12.09
C GLU A 301 23.83 -3.78 12.83
N LYS A 302 24.91 -2.99 12.79
CA LYS A 302 26.14 -3.34 13.50
C LYS A 302 25.88 -3.40 15.01
N LEU A 303 26.22 -4.53 15.63
CA LEU A 303 26.14 -4.69 17.09
C LEU A 303 26.87 -3.56 17.83
N ASN A 304 26.11 -2.75 18.56
CA ASN A 304 26.59 -1.63 19.37
C ASN A 304 25.69 -1.45 20.60
N SER A 305 26.07 -0.54 21.51
CA SER A 305 25.36 -0.37 22.78
C SER A 305 23.92 0.12 22.68
N ALA A 306 23.56 0.87 21.63
CA ALA A 306 22.21 1.37 21.44
C ALA A 306 21.19 0.22 21.32
N LEU A 307 21.56 -0.88 20.64
CA LEU A 307 20.68 -2.03 20.41
C LEU A 307 20.23 -2.76 21.68
N TYR A 308 20.88 -2.52 22.83
CA TYR A 308 20.55 -3.16 24.10
C TYR A 308 20.39 -2.19 25.25
N GLN A 309 20.28 -0.88 24.98
CA GLN A 309 19.96 0.13 25.98
C GLN A 309 18.46 0.36 26.05
N SER A 310 17.87 0.16 27.24
CA SER A 310 16.43 0.33 27.45
C SER A 310 15.92 1.71 27.04
N ASP A 311 16.68 2.77 27.33
CA ASP A 311 16.30 4.15 26.98
C ASP A 311 16.21 4.35 25.47
N TYR A 312 17.13 3.75 24.70
CA TYR A 312 17.11 3.83 23.23
C TYR A 312 15.92 3.06 22.64
N ILE A 313 15.63 1.87 23.17
CA ILE A 313 14.48 1.06 22.74
C ILE A 313 13.17 1.81 23.00
N GLN A 314 13.04 2.46 24.16
CA GLN A 314 11.88 3.29 24.50
C GLN A 314 11.78 4.51 23.59
N LEU A 315 12.89 5.20 23.33
CA LEU A 315 12.94 6.32 22.41
C LEU A 315 12.51 5.89 21.00
N SER A 316 12.98 4.75 20.49
CA SER A 316 12.58 4.23 19.19
C SER A 316 11.06 3.96 19.10
N ALA A 317 10.45 3.45 20.18
CA ALA A 317 9.00 3.27 20.24
C ALA A 317 8.26 4.62 20.24
N GLN A 318 8.75 5.60 21.00
CA GLN A 318 8.19 6.95 21.06
C GLN A 318 8.31 7.66 19.71
N GLU A 319 9.48 7.66 19.08
CA GLU A 319 9.70 8.23 17.74
C GLU A 319 8.79 7.59 16.69
N ARG A 320 8.52 6.28 16.82
CA ARG A 320 7.57 5.60 15.93
C ARG A 320 6.15 6.09 16.14
N GLU A 321 5.72 6.27 17.39
CA GLU A 321 4.40 6.83 17.71
C GLU A 321 4.28 8.29 17.24
N GLU A 322 5.30 9.11 17.50
CA GLU A 322 5.36 10.52 17.08
C GLU A 322 5.35 10.65 15.56
N TYR A 323 6.09 9.81 14.82
CA TYR A 323 6.06 9.81 13.36
C TYR A 323 4.67 9.51 12.82
N GLN A 324 3.96 8.53 13.41
CA GLN A 324 2.59 8.22 13.01
C GLN A 324 1.64 9.37 13.31
N GLN A 325 1.87 10.11 14.41
CA GLN A 325 1.12 11.34 14.70
C GLN A 325 1.44 12.46 13.70
N GLN A 326 2.69 12.59 13.22
CA GLN A 326 3.08 13.58 12.21
C GLN A 326 2.51 13.30 10.82
N LEU A 327 2.13 12.05 10.52
CA LEU A 327 1.36 11.74 9.30
C LEU A 327 -0.05 12.33 9.36
N LEU A 328 -0.57 12.61 10.56
CA LEU A 328 -1.85 13.25 10.71
C LEU A 328 -1.71 14.72 10.31
N PRO A 329 -2.59 15.23 9.43
CA PRO A 329 -2.61 16.64 9.08
C PRO A 329 -2.79 17.50 10.34
N ASP A 330 -1.99 18.56 10.47
CA ASP A 330 -2.17 19.58 11.52
C ASP A 330 -3.61 20.12 11.52
N ASP A 331 -4.08 20.69 12.63
CA ASP A 331 -5.45 21.23 12.78
C ASP A 331 -5.91 22.10 11.59
N GLU A 332 -5.01 22.89 11.00
CA GLU A 332 -5.32 23.73 9.83
C GLU A 332 -5.56 22.88 8.55
N ILE A 333 -4.76 21.83 8.35
CA ILE A 333 -4.90 20.90 7.23
C ILE A 333 -6.09 19.97 7.48
N GLU A 334 -6.31 19.53 8.72
CA GLU A 334 -7.49 18.75 9.10
C GLU A 334 -8.78 19.57 8.93
N GLN A 335 -8.80 20.83 9.33
CA GLN A 335 -9.96 21.72 9.08
C GLN A 335 -10.21 21.95 7.58
N GLN A 336 -9.16 21.98 6.76
CA GLN A 336 -9.27 22.07 5.29
C GLN A 336 -9.71 20.74 4.64
N LEU A 337 -9.29 19.61 5.19
CA LEU A 337 -9.56 18.26 4.66
C LEU A 337 -10.79 17.59 5.28
N CYS A 338 -11.32 18.05 6.42
CA CYS A 338 -12.45 17.49 7.17
C CYS A 338 -13.26 18.60 7.88
N PRO A 339 -13.95 19.51 7.17
CA PRO A 339 -14.55 20.70 7.77
C PRO A 339 -15.75 20.46 8.72
N LEU A 340 -16.24 19.23 8.89
CA LEU A 340 -17.54 18.95 9.54
C LEU A 340 -17.50 18.04 10.79
N THR A 341 -16.34 17.59 11.27
CA THR A 341 -16.27 16.78 12.51
C THR A 341 -16.55 17.58 13.78
N ALA A 342 -16.61 18.92 13.71
CA ALA A 342 -16.91 19.74 14.88
C ALA A 342 -18.37 19.64 15.39
N ASN A 343 -19.32 19.16 14.59
CA ASN A 343 -20.76 19.16 14.96
C ASN A 343 -21.56 17.89 14.59
N ALA A 344 -20.93 16.83 14.06
CA ALA A 344 -21.62 15.57 13.82
C ALA A 344 -21.56 14.70 15.10
N HIS A 345 -22.70 14.48 15.75
CA HIS A 345 -22.80 13.45 16.78
C HIS A 345 -22.35 12.10 16.18
N PRO A 346 -21.51 11.32 16.88
CA PRO A 346 -21.16 10.00 16.41
C PRO A 346 -22.44 9.17 16.28
N PRO A 347 -22.59 8.34 15.23
CA PRO A 347 -23.68 7.38 15.18
C PRO A 347 -23.58 6.48 16.43
N ASN A 348 -24.59 6.53 17.29
CA ASN A 348 -24.71 5.75 18.53
C ASN A 348 -25.00 4.26 18.23
N HIS A 349 -24.17 3.58 17.44
CA HIS A 349 -24.23 2.13 17.25
C HIS A 349 -22.84 1.51 17.43
N PRO A 350 -22.66 0.62 18.43
CA PRO A 350 -21.39 -0.02 18.76
C PRO A 350 -21.14 -1.26 17.89
N ASP A 351 -21.23 -1.14 16.57
CA ASP A 351 -20.71 -2.15 15.65
C ASP A 351 -19.31 -1.71 15.22
N SER A 352 -18.30 -2.40 15.73
CA SER A 352 -16.87 -2.03 15.81
C SER A 352 -16.09 -1.98 14.49
N LEU A 353 -16.77 -1.81 13.35
CA LEU A 353 -16.16 -1.77 12.01
C LEU A 353 -16.44 -0.45 11.25
N HIS A 354 -17.11 0.51 11.89
CA HIS A 354 -17.47 1.77 11.24
C HIS A 354 -16.45 2.87 11.52
N MET A 355 -15.69 3.24 10.49
CA MET A 355 -14.75 4.36 10.52
C MET A 355 -15.49 5.68 10.23
N ASN A 356 -15.26 6.70 11.04
CA ASN A 356 -15.71 8.06 10.69
C ASN A 356 -14.80 8.66 9.59
N ASP A 357 -15.22 9.79 9.01
CA ASP A 357 -14.52 10.44 7.89
C ASP A 357 -13.05 10.78 8.21
N ARG A 358 -12.80 11.21 9.45
CA ARG A 358 -11.45 11.54 9.95
C ARG A 358 -10.58 10.28 10.03
N ASP A 359 -11.09 9.21 10.63
CA ASP A 359 -10.39 7.93 10.74
C ASP A 359 -10.09 7.35 9.35
N TYR A 360 -10.97 7.55 8.37
CA TYR A 360 -10.74 7.10 6.99
C TYR A 360 -9.66 7.89 6.25
N LEU A 361 -9.63 9.22 6.40
CA LEU A 361 -8.53 10.02 5.89
C LEU A 361 -7.20 9.53 6.48
N TYR A 362 -7.17 9.27 7.80
CA TYR A 362 -5.97 8.81 8.48
C TYR A 362 -5.52 7.44 7.98
N ALA A 363 -6.45 6.50 7.80
CA ALA A 363 -6.16 5.20 7.21
C ALA A 363 -5.55 5.35 5.80
N LEU A 364 -6.09 6.24 4.98
CA LEU A 364 -5.56 6.49 3.64
C LEU A 364 -4.15 7.09 3.67
N LEU A 365 -3.86 8.01 4.59
CA LEU A 365 -2.53 8.62 4.75
C LEU A 365 -1.51 7.62 5.29
N GLU A 366 -1.92 6.76 6.22
CA GLU A 366 -1.08 5.69 6.75
C GLU A 366 -0.81 4.61 5.69
N ALA A 367 -1.83 4.25 4.91
CA ALA A 367 -1.69 3.37 3.74
C ALA A 367 -0.73 3.96 2.70
N ALA A 368 -0.80 5.27 2.45
CA ALA A 368 0.11 5.97 1.56
C ALA A 368 1.57 5.87 2.04
N ASP A 369 1.81 5.99 3.35
CA ASP A 369 3.16 5.97 3.92
C ASP A 369 3.89 4.64 3.67
N HIS A 370 3.16 3.52 3.63
CA HIS A 370 3.73 2.20 3.34
C HIS A 370 4.39 2.10 1.95
N PHE A 371 4.04 2.95 1.00
CA PHE A 371 4.62 2.92 -0.35
C PHE A 371 5.90 3.74 -0.51
N PHE A 372 6.25 4.57 0.48
CA PHE A 372 7.47 5.38 0.44
C PHE A 372 8.70 4.56 0.87
N VAL A 373 9.70 4.55 0.00
CA VAL A 373 11.03 4.01 0.29
C VAL A 373 12.08 5.10 0.15
N TYR A 374 12.79 5.38 1.23
CA TYR A 374 13.83 6.38 1.32
C TYR A 374 15.20 5.77 1.10
N ASP A 375 16.08 6.48 0.40
CA ASP A 375 17.49 6.10 0.28
C ASP A 375 18.24 6.50 1.57
N ALA A 376 18.76 5.50 2.29
CA ALA A 376 19.53 5.68 3.53
C ALA A 376 20.76 6.61 3.36
N LEU A 377 21.26 6.80 2.13
CA LEU A 377 22.40 7.67 1.84
C LEU A 377 22.02 9.15 1.65
N SER A 378 20.73 9.48 1.54
CA SER A 378 20.26 10.85 1.26
C SER A 378 20.08 11.71 2.51
N GLU A 379 19.87 11.13 3.70
CA GLU A 379 19.67 11.92 4.94
C GLU A 379 20.91 12.76 5.34
N HIS A 380 22.12 12.40 4.87
CA HIS A 380 23.36 13.11 5.23
C HIS A 380 23.83 14.19 4.23
N LYS A 381 23.09 14.49 3.15
CA LYS A 381 23.54 15.44 2.12
C LYS A 381 22.52 16.51 1.71
N HIS A 382 21.58 16.85 2.58
CA HIS A 382 20.74 18.04 2.37
C HIS A 382 21.45 19.31 2.86
N THR A 383 22.62 19.62 2.30
CA THR A 383 23.15 20.98 2.20
C THR A 383 24.07 21.06 0.98
N SER A 384 23.67 21.91 0.02
CA SER A 384 24.49 22.42 -1.10
C SER A 384 25.08 21.43 -2.12
N ALA A 385 24.45 21.33 -3.29
CA ALA A 385 25.07 21.61 -4.61
C ALA A 385 24.21 21.01 -5.75
N ILE A 386 23.54 21.87 -6.50
CA ILE A 386 22.96 21.55 -7.80
C ILE A 386 24.01 21.97 -8.84
N THR A 387 24.70 21.01 -9.45
CA THR A 387 25.57 21.26 -10.62
C THR A 387 25.24 20.32 -11.76
N SER A 388 24.76 20.95 -12.83
CA SER A 388 24.59 20.61 -14.25
C SER A 388 24.19 19.21 -14.75
N PRO A 389 23.34 19.14 -15.82
CA PRO A 389 22.61 17.94 -16.21
C PRO A 389 23.01 17.47 -17.62
N ARG A 390 23.66 16.31 -17.78
CA ARG A 390 23.49 15.43 -18.99
C ARG A 390 24.37 14.18 -19.12
N ALA A 391 25.28 13.86 -18.20
CA ALA A 391 26.23 12.76 -18.46
C ALA A 391 26.42 11.73 -17.34
N GLN A 392 25.62 11.77 -16.27
CA GLN A 392 25.63 10.74 -15.24
C GLN A 392 24.22 10.17 -15.12
N LEU A 393 24.09 8.83 -15.10
CA LEU A 393 22.85 8.18 -14.67
C LEU A 393 22.39 8.86 -13.37
N PRO A 394 21.11 9.26 -13.25
CA PRO A 394 20.67 9.95 -12.06
C PRO A 394 20.98 9.09 -10.83
N HIS A 395 21.60 9.69 -9.82
CA HIS A 395 21.59 9.13 -8.48
C HIS A 395 20.14 8.81 -8.12
N GLN A 396 19.89 7.67 -7.45
CA GLN A 396 18.53 7.30 -7.05
C GLN A 396 17.88 8.48 -6.32
N PRO A 397 16.58 8.75 -6.59
CA PRO A 397 15.89 9.81 -5.89
C PRO A 397 15.89 9.49 -4.39
N PRO A 398 15.87 10.50 -3.51
CA PRO A 398 15.84 10.27 -2.08
C PRO A 398 14.59 9.49 -1.62
N ILE A 399 13.57 9.41 -2.48
CA ILE A 399 12.35 8.66 -2.28
C ILE A 399 11.97 7.88 -3.54
N GLN A 400 11.46 6.67 -3.37
CA GLN A 400 10.87 5.81 -4.39
C GLN A 400 9.45 5.44 -3.99
N LEU A 401 8.57 5.24 -4.99
CA LEU A 401 7.20 4.81 -4.79
C LEU A 401 7.07 3.34 -5.18
N LEU A 402 6.92 2.45 -4.21
CA LEU A 402 6.57 1.06 -4.49
C LEU A 402 5.12 1.00 -4.95
N THR A 403 4.83 0.29 -6.04
CA THR A 403 3.46 0.19 -6.58
C THR A 403 2.66 -0.94 -5.93
N THR A 404 3.34 -2.01 -5.55
CA THR A 404 2.85 -2.99 -4.58
C THR A 404 3.94 -3.32 -3.57
N TYR A 405 3.56 -3.58 -2.32
CA TYR A 405 4.54 -3.73 -1.26
C TYR A 405 5.32 -5.06 -1.34
N TYR A 406 4.62 -6.18 -1.55
CA TYR A 406 5.27 -7.49 -1.63
C TYR A 406 5.95 -7.76 -2.98
N SER A 407 5.47 -7.26 -4.12
CA SER A 407 6.22 -7.46 -5.38
C SER A 407 7.39 -6.48 -5.51
N ARG A 408 7.33 -5.36 -4.75
CA ARG A 408 8.30 -4.26 -4.79
C ARG A 408 8.50 -3.67 -6.19
N GLU A 409 7.52 -3.86 -7.06
CA GLU A 409 7.57 -3.32 -8.40
C GLU A 409 7.40 -1.81 -8.37
N ILE A 410 8.10 -1.11 -9.25
CA ILE A 410 7.91 0.31 -9.51
C ILE A 410 7.36 0.44 -10.92
N GLN A 411 6.04 0.36 -11.04
CA GLN A 411 5.32 0.60 -12.29
C GLN A 411 5.12 2.10 -12.49
N THR A 412 5.75 2.66 -13.53
CA THR A 412 5.77 4.09 -13.81
C THR A 412 4.37 4.66 -14.02
N ARG A 413 3.49 3.91 -14.71
CA ARG A 413 2.09 4.33 -14.93
C ARG A 413 1.35 4.53 -13.61
N GLU A 414 1.40 3.54 -12.73
CA GLU A 414 0.69 3.60 -11.44
C GLU A 414 1.24 4.70 -10.54
N ALA A 415 2.57 4.85 -10.49
CA ALA A 415 3.20 5.90 -9.71
C ALA A 415 2.79 7.30 -10.17
N LEU A 416 2.73 7.54 -11.49
CA LEU A 416 2.30 8.82 -12.07
C LEU A 416 0.82 9.12 -11.79
N ILE A 417 -0.06 8.11 -11.86
CA ILE A 417 -1.47 8.26 -11.50
C ILE A 417 -1.63 8.55 -10.00
N ALA A 418 -0.86 7.89 -9.15
CA ALA A 418 -0.96 8.04 -7.69
C ALA A 418 -0.33 9.35 -7.17
N LEU A 419 0.67 9.89 -7.86
CA LEU A 419 1.50 11.01 -7.42
C LEU A 419 0.70 12.22 -6.90
N PRO A 420 -0.34 12.71 -7.61
CA PRO A 420 -1.12 13.85 -7.13
C PRO A 420 -1.76 13.61 -5.76
N GLY A 421 -2.29 12.41 -5.53
CA GLY A 421 -2.90 12.04 -4.26
C GLY A 421 -1.88 11.84 -3.15
N LEU A 422 -0.83 11.08 -3.41
CA LEU A 422 0.13 10.69 -2.39
C LEU A 422 1.05 11.81 -1.94
N LEU A 423 1.47 12.67 -2.87
CA LEU A 423 2.47 13.69 -2.57
C LEU A 423 1.85 15.08 -2.41
N LEU A 424 0.88 15.47 -3.24
CA LEU A 424 0.39 16.85 -3.22
C LEU A 424 -0.66 17.08 -2.13
N VAL A 425 -1.50 16.08 -1.81
CA VAL A 425 -2.46 16.19 -0.70
C VAL A 425 -1.72 16.36 0.64
N GLY A 426 -0.65 15.58 0.84
CA GLY A 426 0.24 15.70 2.01
C GLY A 426 1.30 16.80 1.91
N ARG A 427 1.21 17.71 0.92
CA ARG A 427 2.15 18.84 0.68
C ARG A 427 3.63 18.46 0.56
N ARG A 428 3.94 17.23 0.16
CA ARG A 428 5.29 16.71 -0.16
C ARG A 428 5.74 17.17 -1.54
N THR A 429 5.76 18.48 -1.76
CA THR A 429 6.02 19.11 -3.07
C THR A 429 7.48 18.96 -3.50
N ILE A 430 8.41 18.96 -2.55
CA ILE A 430 9.84 18.74 -2.82
C ILE A 430 10.06 17.33 -3.37
N GLU A 431 9.49 16.33 -2.72
CA GLU A 431 9.53 14.93 -3.15
C GLU A 431 8.86 14.75 -4.51
N ALA A 432 7.71 15.38 -4.74
CA ALA A 432 7.03 15.35 -6.04
C ALA A 432 7.91 15.92 -7.15
N ARG A 433 8.56 17.07 -6.93
CA ARG A 433 9.50 17.68 -7.88
C ARG A 433 10.66 16.74 -8.19
N LEU A 434 11.26 16.13 -7.18
CA LEU A 434 12.40 15.22 -7.33
C LEU A 434 12.02 13.94 -8.09
N LEU A 435 10.85 13.36 -7.80
CA LEU A 435 10.35 12.17 -8.50
C LEU A 435 10.00 12.45 -9.96
N LEU A 436 9.29 13.54 -10.25
CA LEU A 436 9.00 13.95 -11.63
C LEU A 436 10.29 14.19 -12.42
N ARG A 437 11.25 14.91 -11.82
CA ARG A 437 12.58 15.10 -12.43
C ARG A 437 13.26 13.76 -12.68
N PHE A 438 13.21 12.83 -11.73
CA PHE A 438 13.83 11.51 -11.88
C PHE A 438 13.21 10.72 -13.03
N TYR A 439 11.88 10.67 -13.13
CA TYR A 439 11.19 9.99 -14.25
C TYR A 439 11.51 10.63 -15.59
N ALA A 440 11.66 11.95 -15.67
CA ALA A 440 12.00 12.65 -16.91
C ALA A 440 13.34 12.18 -17.52
N HIS A 441 14.30 11.74 -16.70
CA HIS A 441 15.59 11.22 -17.20
C HIS A 441 15.45 9.90 -17.99
N TYR A 442 14.32 9.19 -17.85
CA TYR A 442 14.06 7.94 -18.54
C TYR A 442 13.27 8.11 -19.83
N PHE A 443 12.95 9.35 -20.24
CA PHE A 443 12.41 9.59 -21.57
C PHE A 443 13.38 9.07 -22.64
N LEU A 444 12.86 8.21 -23.51
CA LEU A 444 13.59 7.68 -24.66
C LEU A 444 12.69 7.79 -25.88
N ARG A 445 13.07 8.63 -26.86
CA ARG A 445 12.28 8.87 -28.08
C ARG A 445 10.83 9.27 -27.78
N GLY A 446 10.65 10.11 -26.76
CA GLY A 446 9.35 10.58 -26.34
C GLY A 446 8.50 9.60 -25.53
N LEU A 447 9.01 8.41 -25.18
CA LEU A 447 8.31 7.42 -24.37
C LEU A 447 8.95 7.30 -22.99
N LEU A 448 8.12 6.94 -22.00
CA LEU A 448 8.57 6.52 -20.67
C LEU A 448 8.42 5.00 -20.53
N PRO A 449 9.28 4.34 -19.75
CA PRO A 449 9.20 2.90 -19.58
C PRO A 449 8.08 2.51 -18.61
N GLU A 450 7.52 1.32 -18.81
CA GLU A 450 6.49 0.68 -17.96
C GLU A 450 6.95 0.54 -16.51
N ARG A 451 8.22 0.20 -16.32
CA ARG A 451 8.88 0.09 -15.02
C ARG A 451 10.17 0.90 -14.98
N LEU A 452 10.69 1.15 -13.79
CA LEU A 452 12.04 1.69 -13.62
C LEU A 452 13.08 0.56 -13.53
N PRO A 453 14.35 0.81 -13.90
CA PRO A 453 15.40 -0.21 -13.80
C PRO A 453 15.75 -0.47 -12.34
N ASP A 454 16.06 -1.73 -12.05
CA ASP A 454 16.76 -2.13 -10.83
C ASP A 454 18.14 -2.74 -11.18
N ARG A 455 18.94 -3.10 -10.16
CA ARG A 455 20.31 -3.63 -10.37
C ARG A 455 20.35 -4.95 -11.13
N GLU A 456 19.30 -5.76 -11.06
CA GLU A 456 19.21 -7.09 -11.68
C GLU A 456 18.49 -7.04 -13.02
N HIS A 457 17.57 -6.09 -13.20
CA HIS A 457 16.71 -5.96 -14.35
C HIS A 457 16.91 -4.57 -15.01
N PRO A 458 17.93 -4.40 -15.87
CA PRO A 458 18.09 -3.18 -16.66
C PRO A 458 16.90 -2.99 -17.62
N LEU A 459 16.68 -1.75 -18.05
CA LEU A 459 15.65 -1.46 -19.06
C LEU A 459 16.01 -2.07 -20.41
N THR A 460 14.98 -2.52 -21.11
CA THR A 460 15.03 -3.05 -22.47
C THR A 460 14.02 -2.31 -23.34
N GLU A 461 14.09 -2.47 -24.66
CA GLU A 461 13.09 -1.88 -25.57
C GLU A 461 11.65 -2.32 -25.27
N LYS A 462 11.46 -3.51 -24.68
CA LYS A 462 10.14 -4.00 -24.29
C LYS A 462 9.49 -3.14 -23.21
N ASP A 463 10.29 -2.55 -22.34
CA ASP A 463 9.78 -1.68 -21.27
C ASP A 463 9.17 -0.38 -21.83
N TYR A 464 9.52 0.01 -23.07
CA TYR A 464 8.97 1.19 -23.75
C TYR A 464 7.79 0.87 -24.68
N GLN A 465 7.21 -0.33 -24.61
CA GLN A 465 6.08 -0.76 -25.44
C GLN A 465 4.73 -0.29 -24.89
N ASN A 466 4.57 1.02 -24.72
CA ASN A 466 3.35 1.66 -24.24
C ASN A 466 3.12 2.99 -24.99
N VAL A 467 1.87 3.45 -25.04
CA VAL A 467 1.51 4.73 -25.67
C VAL A 467 1.06 5.81 -24.67
N ASP A 468 0.79 5.43 -23.42
CA ASP A 468 0.07 6.28 -22.47
C ASP A 468 0.93 6.83 -21.32
N ILE A 469 2.05 6.20 -20.95
CA ILE A 469 2.81 6.58 -19.74
C ILE A 469 3.39 7.98 -19.85
N ALA A 470 3.94 8.33 -21.02
CA ALA A 470 4.39 9.69 -21.28
C ALA A 470 3.25 10.70 -21.11
N LEU A 471 2.02 10.35 -21.49
CA LEU A 471 0.85 11.22 -21.33
C LEU A 471 0.39 11.29 -19.87
N TRP A 472 0.53 10.22 -19.08
CA TRP A 472 0.34 10.25 -17.63
C TRP A 472 1.38 11.12 -16.92
N TYR A 473 2.56 11.32 -17.50
CA TYR A 473 3.54 12.28 -16.98
C TYR A 473 3.03 13.73 -17.12
N PHE A 474 2.39 14.07 -18.25
CA PHE A 474 1.73 15.38 -18.41
C PHE A 474 0.63 15.58 -17.36
N TYR A 475 -0.18 14.56 -17.09
CA TYR A 475 -1.21 14.57 -16.03
C TYR A 475 -0.60 14.87 -14.66
N ALA A 476 0.42 14.11 -14.24
CA ALA A 476 1.05 14.29 -12.94
C ALA A 476 1.74 15.66 -12.80
N LEU A 477 2.41 16.13 -13.87
CA LEU A 477 3.07 17.42 -13.91
C LEU A 477 2.06 18.58 -13.87
N ASP A 478 0.91 18.49 -14.54
CA ASP A 478 -0.15 19.51 -14.47
C ASP A 478 -0.67 19.67 -13.03
N PHE A 479 -0.93 18.56 -12.33
CA PHE A 479 -1.29 18.62 -10.91
C PHE A 479 -0.21 19.27 -10.05
N TYR A 480 1.07 18.92 -10.27
CA TYR A 480 2.20 19.52 -9.55
C TYR A 480 2.30 21.04 -9.80
N LEU A 481 2.21 21.47 -11.06
CA LEU A 481 2.31 22.88 -11.43
C LEU A 481 1.11 23.70 -10.95
N GLN A 482 -0.10 23.12 -10.94
CA GLN A 482 -1.27 23.76 -10.34
C GLN A 482 -1.11 23.96 -8.83
N ALA A 483 -0.48 23.00 -8.14
CA ALA A 483 -0.28 23.06 -6.69
C ALA A 483 0.87 24.02 -6.29
N THR A 484 1.92 24.14 -7.11
CA THR A 484 3.17 24.82 -6.74
C THR A 484 3.45 26.11 -7.49
N GLN A 485 2.89 26.28 -8.70
CA GLN A 485 3.24 27.35 -9.64
C GLN A 485 4.76 27.42 -9.92
N ASP A 486 5.44 26.28 -9.92
CA ASP A 486 6.89 26.17 -10.11
C ASP A 486 7.27 26.25 -11.60
N ASP A 487 7.26 27.47 -12.14
CA ASP A 487 7.54 27.70 -13.55
C ASP A 487 9.00 27.43 -13.96
N ASP A 488 9.95 27.57 -13.03
CA ASP A 488 11.36 27.21 -13.26
C ASP A 488 11.47 25.71 -13.53
N PHE A 489 10.72 24.89 -12.78
CA PHE A 489 10.65 23.46 -13.04
C PHE A 489 9.93 23.12 -14.35
N LEU A 490 8.89 23.88 -14.71
CA LEU A 490 8.26 23.74 -16.03
C LEU A 490 9.28 24.02 -17.14
N GLU A 491 10.06 25.10 -17.06
CA GLU A 491 11.11 25.42 -18.04
C GLU A 491 12.13 24.29 -18.15
N GLU A 492 12.55 23.72 -17.02
CA GLU A 492 13.48 22.59 -16.96
C GLU A 492 12.92 21.33 -17.66
N MET A 493 11.64 21.01 -17.46
CA MET A 493 11.00 19.82 -18.02
C MET A 493 10.56 20.00 -19.47
N PHE A 494 10.31 21.23 -19.92
CA PHE A 494 9.74 21.55 -21.23
C PHE A 494 10.46 20.88 -22.43
N PRO A 495 11.80 20.79 -22.48
CA PRO A 495 12.49 20.12 -23.58
C PRO A 495 12.11 18.64 -23.75
N TYR A 496 11.95 17.89 -22.65
CA TYR A 496 11.52 16.48 -22.70
C TYR A 496 10.09 16.35 -23.24
N LEU A 497 9.20 17.26 -22.81
CA LEU A 497 7.81 17.31 -23.26
C LEU A 497 7.71 17.67 -24.74
N GLN A 498 8.51 18.63 -25.20
CA GLN A 498 8.58 19.00 -26.61
C GLN A 498 9.08 17.84 -27.48
N GLU A 499 10.14 17.15 -27.04
CA GLU A 499 10.65 15.96 -27.72
C GLU A 499 9.56 14.87 -27.79
N CYS A 500 8.85 14.62 -26.69
CA CYS A 500 7.71 13.72 -26.66
C CYS A 500 6.67 14.06 -27.73
N ILE A 501 6.15 15.29 -27.76
CA ILE A 501 5.17 15.69 -28.77
C ILE A 501 5.72 15.54 -30.19
N GLN A 502 6.98 15.88 -30.43
CA GLN A 502 7.62 15.76 -31.74
C GLN A 502 7.72 14.30 -32.19
N CYS A 503 8.10 13.37 -31.30
CA CYS A 503 8.18 11.95 -31.61
C CYS A 503 6.81 11.37 -31.97
N TYR A 504 5.74 11.78 -31.28
CA TYR A 504 4.38 11.35 -31.61
C TYR A 504 3.95 11.86 -33.00
N LEU A 505 4.27 13.12 -33.32
CA LEU A 505 3.97 13.73 -34.62
C LEU A 505 4.75 13.09 -35.79
N GLN A 506 6.02 12.74 -35.57
CA GLN A 506 6.87 12.10 -36.59
C GLN A 506 6.53 10.62 -36.79
N GLY A 507 5.94 9.99 -35.79
CA GLY A 507 5.75 8.55 -35.73
C GLY A 507 6.97 7.85 -35.16
N SER A 508 6.72 6.80 -34.38
CA SER A 508 7.74 5.94 -33.79
C SER A 508 7.85 4.61 -34.51
N SER A 509 9.01 3.97 -34.41
CA SER A 509 9.21 2.57 -34.83
C SER A 509 8.35 1.57 -34.05
N ASP A 510 7.71 2.01 -32.96
CA ASP A 510 6.91 1.20 -32.06
C ASP A 510 5.41 1.21 -32.43
N GLY A 511 5.06 1.81 -33.58
CA GLY A 511 3.70 1.79 -34.10
C GLY A 511 2.79 2.88 -33.53
N ILE A 512 3.38 3.94 -32.96
CA ILE A 512 2.67 5.10 -32.42
C ILE A 512 2.87 6.27 -33.37
N SER A 513 1.80 6.91 -33.84
CA SER A 513 1.86 8.05 -34.77
C SER A 513 0.57 8.87 -34.74
N ILE A 514 0.66 10.16 -35.10
CA ILE A 514 -0.52 10.98 -35.37
C ILE A 514 -1.04 10.74 -36.79
N ASP A 515 -2.33 10.47 -36.94
CA ASP A 515 -2.97 10.41 -38.25
C ASP A 515 -3.07 11.83 -38.84
N PRO A 516 -2.40 12.09 -39.98
CA PRO A 516 -2.35 13.42 -40.57
C PRO A 516 -3.68 13.83 -41.23
N ALA A 517 -4.71 12.98 -41.28
CA ALA A 517 -6.05 13.31 -41.79
C ALA A 517 -6.97 13.87 -40.71
N ASP A 518 -6.81 13.46 -39.45
CA ASP A 518 -7.73 13.84 -38.37
C ASP A 518 -7.03 14.35 -37.10
N GLY A 519 -5.71 14.24 -36.98
CA GLY A 519 -4.94 14.69 -35.82
C GLY A 519 -5.08 13.81 -34.59
N LEU A 520 -5.64 12.61 -34.73
CA LEU A 520 -5.81 11.63 -33.66
C LEU A 520 -4.58 10.71 -33.58
N LEU A 521 -4.26 10.30 -32.36
CA LEU A 521 -3.17 9.40 -32.05
C LEU A 521 -3.56 7.95 -32.32
N VAL A 522 -2.76 7.31 -33.18
CA VAL A 522 -2.85 5.89 -33.55
C VAL A 522 -1.76 5.12 -32.81
N ALA A 523 -2.14 4.00 -32.22
CA ALA A 523 -1.25 3.04 -31.60
C ALA A 523 -1.55 1.65 -32.16
N HIS A 524 -0.64 1.10 -32.96
CA HIS A 524 -0.79 -0.24 -33.52
C HIS A 524 0.55 -0.97 -33.53
N ARG A 525 0.62 -2.06 -32.76
CA ARG A 525 1.73 -3.01 -32.85
C ARG A 525 1.19 -4.43 -32.70
N PRO A 526 1.34 -5.30 -33.71
CA PRO A 526 0.85 -6.67 -33.64
C PRO A 526 1.40 -7.40 -32.40
N GLY A 527 0.50 -8.06 -31.66
CA GLY A 527 0.84 -8.87 -30.48
C GLY A 527 1.22 -8.08 -29.22
N VAL A 528 1.12 -6.76 -29.21
CA VAL A 528 1.52 -5.92 -28.07
C VAL A 528 0.33 -5.12 -27.55
N ALA A 529 0.13 -5.16 -26.22
CA ALA A 529 -0.88 -4.38 -25.52
C ALA A 529 -0.31 -3.02 -25.09
N LEU A 530 -0.58 -1.96 -25.86
CA LEU A 530 0.08 -0.65 -25.71
C LEU A 530 -0.56 0.29 -24.67
N THR A 531 -1.77 0.00 -24.19
CA THR A 531 -2.53 0.84 -23.25
C THR A 531 -2.52 0.24 -21.85
N TRP A 532 -2.94 0.98 -20.81
CA TRP A 532 -3.09 0.45 -19.44
C TRP A 532 -3.88 -0.86 -19.30
N MET A 533 -4.81 -1.16 -20.23
CA MET A 533 -5.46 -2.47 -20.32
C MET A 533 -4.52 -3.51 -20.99
N ASN A 534 -3.42 -3.85 -20.31
CA ASN A 534 -2.25 -4.57 -20.86
C ASN A 534 -2.15 -6.06 -20.48
N ALA A 535 -3.25 -6.72 -20.13
CA ALA A 535 -3.27 -8.15 -19.84
C ALA A 535 -2.95 -9.03 -21.06
N TYR A 536 -2.24 -10.14 -20.83
CA TYR A 536 -1.88 -11.15 -21.82
C TYR A 536 -2.44 -12.52 -21.45
N ARG A 537 -2.89 -13.29 -22.44
CA ARG A 537 -3.25 -14.70 -22.24
C ARG A 537 -2.02 -15.48 -21.77
N ALA A 538 -2.22 -16.40 -20.84
CA ALA A 538 -1.18 -17.29 -20.34
C ALA A 538 -0.95 -18.47 -21.31
N ASN A 539 -0.77 -18.16 -22.60
CA ASN A 539 -0.44 -19.11 -23.66
C ASN A 539 0.93 -18.80 -24.26
N GLN A 540 1.49 -19.76 -25.03
CA GLN A 540 2.81 -19.60 -25.64
C GLN A 540 2.90 -18.40 -26.59
N GLU A 541 1.78 -18.03 -27.20
CA GLU A 541 1.70 -16.92 -28.16
C GLU A 541 1.60 -15.54 -27.49
N ARG A 542 1.35 -15.48 -26.17
CA ARG A 542 1.16 -14.26 -25.36
C ARG A 542 0.32 -13.21 -26.09
N GLN A 543 -0.90 -13.58 -26.45
CA GLN A 543 -1.80 -12.65 -27.14
C GLN A 543 -2.43 -11.65 -26.15
N PRO A 544 -2.56 -10.35 -26.52
CA PRO A 544 -3.33 -9.38 -25.72
C PRO A 544 -4.76 -9.85 -25.48
N VAL A 545 -5.24 -9.75 -24.24
CA VAL A 545 -6.63 -10.06 -23.87
C VAL A 545 -7.59 -9.00 -24.40
N THR A 546 -7.19 -7.74 -24.26
CA THR A 546 -7.89 -6.55 -24.72
C THR A 546 -7.04 -5.85 -25.78
N PRO A 547 -7.05 -6.33 -27.04
CA PRO A 547 -6.29 -5.69 -28.11
C PRO A 547 -6.90 -4.34 -28.45
N ARG A 548 -6.28 -3.25 -27.98
CA ARG A 548 -6.76 -1.87 -28.18
C ARG A 548 -5.93 -1.12 -29.22
N SER A 549 -5.67 -1.82 -30.31
CA SER A 549 -4.97 -1.32 -31.48
C SER A 549 -5.86 -0.39 -32.29
N GLY A 550 -5.33 0.74 -32.74
CA GLY A 550 -6.05 1.78 -33.47
C GLY A 550 -5.97 3.09 -32.70
N LYS A 551 -7.09 3.80 -32.59
CA LYS A 551 -7.20 5.04 -31.84
C LYS A 551 -8.02 4.78 -30.57
N ALA A 552 -7.33 4.47 -29.48
CA ALA A 552 -7.97 4.28 -28.17
C ALA A 552 -8.47 5.61 -27.59
N VAL A 553 -9.65 5.57 -26.95
CA VAL A 553 -10.39 6.76 -26.54
C VAL A 553 -9.66 7.59 -25.47
N GLU A 554 -9.13 6.96 -24.42
CA GLU A 554 -8.42 7.63 -23.33
C GLU A 554 -7.04 8.10 -23.75
N VAL A 555 -6.37 7.35 -24.62
CA VAL A 555 -5.08 7.76 -25.19
C VAL A 555 -5.24 9.05 -25.99
N ASN A 556 -6.32 9.17 -26.76
CA ASN A 556 -6.62 10.40 -27.49
C ASN A 556 -7.11 11.54 -26.59
N ALA A 557 -7.81 11.23 -25.49
CA ALA A 557 -8.16 12.22 -24.48
C ALA A 557 -6.91 12.80 -23.78
N LEU A 558 -6.00 11.92 -23.36
CA LEU A 558 -4.71 12.28 -22.76
C LEU A 558 -3.81 13.03 -23.76
N TRP A 559 -3.82 12.65 -25.03
CA TRP A 559 -3.11 13.37 -26.11
C TRP A 559 -3.64 14.79 -26.28
N TYR A 560 -4.96 14.97 -26.36
CA TYR A 560 -5.57 16.29 -26.41
C TYR A 560 -5.23 17.13 -25.17
N HIS A 561 -5.24 16.51 -23.99
CA HIS A 561 -4.85 17.16 -22.75
C HIS A 561 -3.38 17.62 -22.81
N ALA A 562 -2.45 16.75 -23.22
CA ALA A 562 -1.05 17.11 -23.40
C ALA A 562 -0.84 18.25 -24.42
N LEU A 563 -1.54 18.25 -25.55
CA LEU A 563 -1.51 19.36 -26.51
C LEU A 563 -2.03 20.67 -25.91
N SER A 564 -3.09 20.59 -25.10
CA SER A 564 -3.67 21.74 -24.41
C SER A 564 -2.68 22.33 -23.40
N LEU A 565 -2.05 21.47 -22.58
CA LEU A 565 -1.01 21.86 -21.63
C LEU A 565 0.21 22.45 -22.34
N MET A 566 0.69 21.84 -23.42
CA MET A 566 1.80 22.39 -24.20
C MET A 566 1.47 23.75 -24.80
N TYR A 567 0.24 23.97 -25.25
CA TYR A 567 -0.22 25.30 -25.68
C TYR A 567 -0.23 26.30 -24.51
N GLU A 568 -0.74 25.95 -23.34
CA GLU A 568 -0.77 26.85 -22.17
C GLU A 568 0.62 27.15 -21.63
N TRP A 569 1.43 26.12 -21.38
CA TRP A 569 2.78 26.21 -20.83
C TRP A 569 3.72 27.00 -21.74
N SER A 570 3.62 26.80 -23.06
CA SER A 570 4.39 27.60 -24.02
C SER A 570 4.00 29.08 -24.02
N GLN A 571 2.73 29.42 -23.80
CA GLN A 571 2.33 30.82 -23.62
C GLN A 571 2.91 31.41 -22.34
N CYS A 572 2.87 30.65 -21.22
CA CYS A 572 3.46 31.06 -19.95
C CYS A 572 4.97 31.35 -20.09
N LEU A 573 5.74 30.38 -20.63
CA LEU A 573 7.18 30.51 -20.83
C LEU A 573 7.54 31.67 -21.78
N ARG A 574 6.72 31.90 -22.82
CA ARG A 574 6.92 33.02 -23.75
C ARG A 574 6.66 34.37 -23.08
N GLN A 575 5.60 34.51 -22.28
CA GLN A 575 5.31 35.74 -21.56
C GLN A 575 6.44 36.14 -20.61
N ARG A 576 7.17 35.15 -20.09
CA ARG A 576 8.32 35.34 -19.20
C ARG A 576 9.67 35.47 -19.90
N GLY A 577 9.71 35.32 -21.23
CA GLY A 577 10.94 35.49 -22.02
C GLY A 577 11.81 34.24 -22.18
N HIS A 578 11.36 33.08 -21.68
CA HIS A 578 12.09 31.79 -21.74
C HIS A 578 11.88 31.02 -23.05
N MET A 579 10.97 31.49 -23.92
CA MET A 579 10.74 30.89 -25.23
C MET A 579 10.42 31.93 -26.30
N HIS A 580 11.04 31.82 -27.48
CA HIS A 580 10.85 32.76 -28.59
C HIS A 580 9.94 32.24 -29.71
N THR A 581 9.69 30.94 -29.77
CA THR A 581 8.85 30.30 -30.80
C THR A 581 7.37 30.48 -30.50
N HIS A 582 6.55 30.81 -31.50
CA HIS A 582 5.11 30.95 -31.30
C HIS A 582 4.43 29.57 -31.26
N PRO A 583 3.56 29.27 -30.28
CA PRO A 583 2.94 27.95 -30.13
C PRO A 583 1.75 27.68 -31.05
N LYS A 584 1.72 28.26 -32.26
CA LYS A 584 0.60 28.10 -33.21
C LYS A 584 0.41 26.63 -33.62
N HIS A 585 1.49 25.85 -33.66
CA HIS A 585 1.41 24.45 -34.06
C HIS A 585 0.63 23.61 -33.04
N TYR A 586 0.85 23.81 -31.73
CA TYR A 586 0.04 23.13 -30.69
C TYR A 586 -1.43 23.53 -30.79
N GLN A 587 -1.71 24.81 -31.03
CA GLN A 587 -3.08 25.31 -31.21
C GLN A 587 -3.79 24.67 -32.42
N LEU A 588 -3.10 24.54 -33.56
CA LEU A 588 -3.67 23.93 -34.75
C LEU A 588 -3.96 22.44 -34.52
N GLN A 589 -3.02 21.72 -33.89
CA GLN A 589 -3.18 20.30 -33.59
C GLN A 589 -4.32 20.06 -32.59
N LEU A 590 -4.43 20.87 -31.53
CA LEU A 590 -5.50 20.70 -30.53
C LEU A 590 -6.88 20.94 -31.14
N GLN A 591 -7.03 21.96 -32.00
CA GLN A 591 -8.31 22.25 -32.67
C GLN A 591 -8.73 21.11 -33.60
N ARG A 592 -7.77 20.56 -34.34
CA ARG A 592 -8.01 19.42 -35.22
C ARG A 592 -8.39 18.18 -34.42
N CYS A 593 -7.58 17.82 -33.42
CA CYS A 593 -7.83 16.69 -32.53
C CYS A 593 -9.21 16.79 -31.88
N LYS A 594 -9.58 17.94 -31.30
CA LYS A 594 -10.90 18.16 -30.68
C LYS A 594 -12.05 17.93 -31.65
N LYS A 595 -11.98 18.55 -32.84
CA LYS A 595 -13.02 18.43 -33.86
C LYS A 595 -13.19 16.97 -34.29
N SER A 596 -12.09 16.32 -34.64
CA SER A 596 -12.11 14.93 -35.10
C SER A 596 -12.55 13.97 -34.00
N PHE A 597 -12.08 14.16 -32.77
CA PHE A 597 -12.45 13.30 -31.66
C PHE A 597 -13.97 13.29 -31.45
N GLN A 598 -14.57 14.48 -31.36
CA GLN A 598 -16.02 14.60 -31.22
C GLN A 598 -16.78 14.00 -32.42
N GLN A 599 -16.26 14.10 -33.63
CA GLN A 599 -16.93 13.55 -34.81
C GLN A 599 -16.81 12.04 -34.90
N ARG A 600 -15.66 11.48 -34.54
CA ARG A 600 -15.30 10.08 -34.85
C ARG A 600 -15.55 9.10 -33.72
N PHE A 601 -15.35 9.51 -32.46
CA PHE A 601 -15.56 8.62 -31.31
C PHE A 601 -17.02 8.52 -30.88
N TRP A 602 -17.90 9.42 -31.33
CA TRP A 602 -19.30 9.41 -30.88
C TRP A 602 -20.09 8.25 -31.47
N TYR A 603 -20.46 7.28 -30.63
CA TYR A 603 -21.32 6.16 -30.99
C TYR A 603 -22.79 6.54 -30.77
N ALA A 604 -23.38 7.15 -31.80
CA ALA A 604 -24.69 7.78 -31.71
C ALA A 604 -25.84 6.83 -31.37
N LYS A 605 -25.71 5.54 -31.71
CA LYS A 605 -26.76 4.53 -31.49
C LYS A 605 -27.05 4.32 -30.00
N GLU A 606 -26.01 4.31 -29.16
CA GLU A 606 -26.14 4.02 -27.73
C GLU A 606 -25.80 5.24 -26.84
N GLY A 607 -25.36 6.35 -27.43
CA GLY A 607 -25.18 7.61 -26.71
C GLY A 607 -23.90 7.68 -25.85
N TYR A 608 -22.84 6.99 -26.25
CA TYR A 608 -21.54 7.02 -25.59
C TYR A 608 -20.38 6.99 -26.60
N LEU A 609 -19.12 6.88 -26.16
CA LEU A 609 -17.97 6.82 -27.06
C LEU A 609 -17.55 5.39 -27.42
N TYR A 610 -17.17 5.15 -28.67
CA TYR A 610 -16.38 3.97 -29.03
C TYR A 610 -15.13 3.88 -28.15
N ASP A 611 -14.77 2.68 -27.70
CA ASP A 611 -13.56 2.49 -26.89
C ASP A 611 -12.29 2.60 -27.74
N VAL A 612 -12.36 2.11 -28.97
CA VAL A 612 -11.31 2.18 -29.98
C VAL A 612 -11.96 2.44 -31.34
N ILE A 613 -11.40 3.33 -32.16
CA ILE A 613 -11.79 3.49 -33.57
C ILE A 613 -10.63 3.13 -34.48
N ASP A 614 -10.91 2.83 -35.76
CA ASP A 614 -9.92 2.39 -36.75
C ASP A 614 -9.13 1.15 -36.27
N GLY A 615 -9.78 0.28 -35.50
CA GLY A 615 -9.18 -0.98 -35.07
C GLY A 615 -9.11 -2.01 -36.20
N PRO A 616 -8.36 -3.11 -36.02
CA PRO A 616 -8.25 -4.16 -37.05
C PRO A 616 -9.58 -4.79 -37.47
N GLN A 617 -10.60 -4.72 -36.61
CA GLN A 617 -11.96 -5.24 -36.86
C GLN A 617 -13.00 -4.11 -37.04
N GLY A 618 -12.55 -2.86 -37.23
CA GLY A 618 -13.39 -1.68 -37.22
C GLY A 618 -13.45 -0.99 -35.86
N ASP A 619 -14.49 -0.18 -35.66
CA ASP A 619 -14.71 0.56 -34.42
C ASP A 619 -15.29 -0.36 -33.33
N ASP A 620 -14.73 -0.29 -32.12
CA ASP A 620 -15.13 -1.09 -30.96
C ASP A 620 -16.19 -0.34 -30.13
N PRO A 621 -17.46 -0.80 -30.12
CA PRO A 621 -18.54 -0.19 -29.36
C PRO A 621 -18.58 -0.63 -27.89
N GLY A 622 -17.59 -1.37 -27.39
CA GLY A 622 -17.56 -1.83 -26.00
C GLY A 622 -17.70 -0.67 -25.01
N LEU A 623 -18.74 -0.74 -24.16
CA LEU A 623 -18.96 0.28 -23.13
C LEU A 623 -17.92 0.12 -22.01
N ARG A 624 -16.91 1.00 -22.00
CA ARG A 624 -15.78 0.98 -21.06
C ARG A 624 -15.63 2.30 -20.30
N PRO A 625 -14.95 2.30 -19.14
CA PRO A 625 -14.74 3.52 -18.34
C PRO A 625 -13.72 4.49 -18.98
N ASN A 626 -12.91 4.03 -19.94
CA ASN A 626 -11.88 4.83 -20.61
C ASN A 626 -12.39 6.15 -21.20
N GLN A 627 -13.65 6.19 -21.64
CA GLN A 627 -14.26 7.40 -22.18
C GLN A 627 -14.40 8.55 -21.17
N LEU A 628 -14.36 8.28 -19.86
CA LEU A 628 -14.43 9.30 -18.81
C LEU A 628 -13.26 10.29 -18.95
N PHE A 629 -12.08 9.81 -19.35
CA PHE A 629 -10.90 10.66 -19.56
C PHE A 629 -11.11 11.75 -20.60
N ALA A 630 -12.07 11.59 -21.51
CA ALA A 630 -12.42 12.63 -22.48
C ALA A 630 -13.00 13.90 -21.82
N PHE A 631 -13.37 13.87 -20.55
CA PHE A 631 -13.90 15.04 -19.84
C PHE A 631 -13.66 15.07 -18.33
N SER A 632 -12.93 14.10 -17.76
CA SER A 632 -12.43 14.13 -16.39
C SER A 632 -11.17 14.99 -16.22
N LEU A 633 -10.39 15.15 -17.30
CA LEU A 633 -9.17 15.95 -17.30
C LEU A 633 -9.49 17.46 -17.32
N ARG A 634 -8.53 18.30 -16.89
CA ARG A 634 -8.68 19.78 -16.78
C ARG A 634 -9.21 20.45 -18.06
N HIS A 635 -8.94 19.87 -19.23
CA HIS A 635 -9.44 20.36 -20.52
C HIS A 635 -10.43 19.35 -21.14
N PRO A 636 -11.75 19.50 -20.89
CA PRO A 636 -12.74 18.59 -21.44
C PRO A 636 -12.84 18.64 -22.97
N LEU A 637 -12.91 17.47 -23.58
CA LEU A 637 -12.95 17.25 -25.03
C LEU A 637 -14.38 17.22 -25.57
N LEU A 638 -15.33 16.73 -24.77
CA LEU A 638 -16.75 16.58 -25.12
C LEU A 638 -17.58 17.83 -24.76
N GLU A 639 -18.64 18.07 -25.53
CA GLU A 639 -19.70 19.02 -25.20
C GLU A 639 -20.59 18.50 -24.07
N LEU A 640 -21.19 19.41 -23.30
CA LEU A 640 -21.90 19.11 -22.05
C LEU A 640 -23.00 18.04 -22.21
N GLU A 641 -23.82 18.12 -23.25
CA GLU A 641 -24.89 17.14 -23.52
C GLU A 641 -24.35 15.72 -23.69
N ARG A 642 -23.22 15.57 -24.39
CA ARG A 642 -22.57 14.27 -24.59
C ARG A 642 -21.93 13.75 -23.31
N ARG A 643 -21.38 14.64 -22.47
CA ARG A 643 -20.86 14.25 -21.14
C ARG A 643 -21.96 13.64 -20.28
N GLN A 644 -23.14 14.28 -20.26
CA GLN A 644 -24.29 13.78 -19.50
C GLN A 644 -24.70 12.38 -19.98
N SER A 645 -24.85 12.21 -21.29
CA SER A 645 -25.20 10.92 -21.91
C SER A 645 -24.22 9.80 -21.57
N VAL A 646 -22.90 10.10 -21.61
CA VAL A 646 -21.86 9.15 -21.21
C VAL A 646 -21.98 8.78 -19.74
N ILE A 647 -22.15 9.77 -18.85
CA ILE A 647 -22.25 9.55 -17.41
C ILE A 647 -23.47 8.72 -17.06
N ASP A 648 -24.61 8.93 -17.72
CA ASP A 648 -25.81 8.13 -17.51
C ASP A 648 -25.57 6.65 -17.85
N CYS A 649 -24.82 6.37 -18.92
CA CYS A 649 -24.42 5.01 -19.28
C CYS A 649 -23.46 4.39 -18.25
N VAL A 650 -22.44 5.13 -17.82
CA VAL A 650 -21.47 4.69 -16.81
C VAL A 650 -22.16 4.39 -15.48
N ASN A 651 -23.07 5.28 -15.05
CA ASN A 651 -23.87 5.12 -13.84
C ASN A 651 -24.75 3.88 -13.86
N ARG A 652 -25.24 3.51 -15.04
CA ARG A 652 -26.14 2.38 -15.21
C ARG A 652 -25.41 1.04 -15.23
N TYR A 653 -24.22 0.98 -15.85
CA TYR A 653 -23.59 -0.31 -16.18
C TYR A 653 -22.23 -0.54 -15.51
N LEU A 654 -21.44 0.52 -15.26
CA LEU A 654 -20.04 0.39 -14.89
C LEU A 654 -19.74 0.70 -13.42
N ILE A 655 -20.42 1.69 -12.84
CA ILE A 655 -20.15 2.08 -11.44
C ILE A 655 -20.57 0.97 -10.47
N THR A 656 -19.73 0.71 -9.49
CA THR A 656 -19.95 -0.24 -8.40
C THR A 656 -19.51 0.37 -7.08
N PRO A 657 -19.77 -0.29 -5.94
CA PRO A 657 -19.29 0.20 -4.67
C PRO A 657 -17.78 0.19 -4.44
N TYR A 658 -17.03 -0.51 -5.29
CA TYR A 658 -15.58 -0.68 -5.15
C TYR A 658 -14.79 0.01 -6.27
N GLY A 659 -15.45 0.73 -7.18
CA GLY A 659 -14.83 1.32 -8.37
C GLY A 659 -15.65 1.07 -9.63
N LEU A 660 -15.00 1.07 -10.80
CA LEU A 660 -15.67 0.88 -12.08
C LEU A 660 -15.31 -0.44 -12.74
N ARG A 661 -16.31 -1.14 -13.28
CA ARG A 661 -16.11 -2.29 -14.18
C ARG A 661 -15.38 -1.86 -15.44
N THR A 662 -14.45 -2.69 -15.89
CA THR A 662 -13.64 -2.45 -17.10
C THR A 662 -14.38 -2.68 -18.41
N LEU A 663 -15.51 -3.40 -18.36
CA LEU A 663 -16.43 -3.64 -19.48
C LEU A 663 -17.86 -3.80 -18.94
N ALA A 664 -18.85 -3.34 -19.71
CA ALA A 664 -20.26 -3.46 -19.33
C ALA A 664 -20.74 -4.92 -19.30
N PRO A 665 -21.57 -5.31 -18.33
CA PRO A 665 -22.11 -6.69 -18.24
C PRO A 665 -22.95 -7.15 -19.43
N THR A 666 -23.44 -6.21 -20.24
CA THR A 666 -24.22 -6.52 -21.45
C THR A 666 -23.36 -6.96 -22.63
N ASP A 667 -22.04 -6.79 -22.56
CA ASP A 667 -21.12 -7.14 -23.63
C ASP A 667 -20.85 -8.66 -23.64
N PRO A 668 -20.88 -9.34 -24.81
CA PRO A 668 -20.59 -10.78 -24.90
C PRO A 668 -19.19 -11.19 -24.41
N CYS A 669 -18.23 -10.26 -24.39
CA CYS A 669 -16.88 -10.53 -23.90
C CYS A 669 -16.74 -10.33 -22.38
N TYR A 670 -17.80 -9.92 -21.68
CA TYR A 670 -17.77 -9.68 -20.24
C TYR A 670 -17.44 -10.96 -19.45
N GLN A 671 -16.49 -10.83 -18.53
CA GLN A 671 -15.99 -11.88 -17.64
C GLN A 671 -16.24 -11.44 -16.18
N PRO A 672 -17.30 -11.94 -15.53
CA PRO A 672 -17.70 -11.50 -14.20
C PRO A 672 -16.79 -12.00 -13.06
N HIS A 673 -16.12 -13.15 -13.27
CA HIS A 673 -15.38 -13.86 -12.24
C HIS A 673 -13.96 -14.20 -12.70
N TRP A 674 -13.07 -14.36 -11.73
CA TRP A 674 -11.75 -14.92 -11.96
C TRP A 674 -11.85 -16.44 -11.94
N GLU A 675 -11.83 -17.05 -13.13
CA GLU A 675 -11.65 -18.50 -13.25
C GLU A 675 -10.33 -18.92 -12.57
N THR A 676 -10.29 -20.15 -12.04
CA THR A 676 -9.09 -20.70 -11.41
C THR A 676 -7.93 -20.79 -12.40
N GLY A 677 -6.76 -20.30 -12.00
CA GLY A 677 -5.54 -20.28 -12.82
C GLY A 677 -5.22 -18.89 -13.39
N SER A 678 -3.96 -18.72 -13.79
CA SER A 678 -3.42 -17.41 -14.23
C SER A 678 -4.11 -16.86 -15.48
N ASP A 679 -4.50 -17.72 -16.44
CA ASP A 679 -5.17 -17.30 -17.68
C ASP A 679 -6.57 -16.72 -17.43
N GLY A 680 -7.33 -17.33 -16.51
CA GLY A 680 -8.67 -16.89 -16.13
C GLY A 680 -8.65 -15.48 -15.51
N GLN A 681 -7.71 -15.26 -14.60
CA GLN A 681 -7.46 -13.94 -14.00
C GLN A 681 -7.08 -12.90 -15.06
N GLN A 682 -6.12 -13.20 -15.94
CA GLN A 682 -5.69 -12.29 -17.00
C GLN A 682 -6.84 -11.94 -17.96
N LYS A 683 -7.69 -12.90 -18.31
CA LYS A 683 -8.86 -12.68 -19.17
C LYS A 683 -9.85 -11.71 -18.55
N ALA A 684 -10.13 -11.84 -17.26
CA ALA A 684 -11.13 -11.03 -16.57
C ALA A 684 -10.61 -9.65 -16.15
N LEU A 685 -9.29 -9.48 -16.02
CA LEU A 685 -8.66 -8.27 -15.47
C LEU A 685 -9.14 -6.97 -16.13
N HIS A 686 -9.27 -6.99 -17.46
CA HIS A 686 -9.80 -5.86 -18.24
C HIS A 686 -11.05 -6.23 -19.05
N GLN A 687 -11.76 -7.29 -18.70
CA GLN A 687 -13.01 -7.68 -19.36
C GLN A 687 -14.18 -7.76 -18.40
N GLY A 688 -14.12 -7.10 -17.24
CA GLY A 688 -15.25 -7.08 -16.31
C GLY A 688 -14.88 -6.86 -14.85
N SER A 689 -13.60 -7.04 -14.50
CA SER A 689 -13.09 -6.70 -13.16
C SER A 689 -13.29 -5.22 -12.87
N ILE A 690 -13.49 -4.92 -11.60
CA ILE A 690 -13.67 -3.57 -11.05
C ILE A 690 -12.30 -3.03 -10.65
N TRP A 691 -11.99 -1.79 -11.05
CA TRP A 691 -10.76 -1.10 -10.66
C TRP A 691 -11.09 0.15 -9.84
N SER A 692 -10.50 0.25 -8.65
CA SER A 692 -10.80 1.31 -7.67
C SER A 692 -10.30 2.67 -8.10
N TRP A 693 -9.08 2.76 -8.66
CA TRP A 693 -8.47 4.04 -9.04
C TRP A 693 -9.30 4.84 -10.06
N LEU A 694 -10.11 4.17 -10.89
CA LEU A 694 -11.02 4.81 -11.85
C LEU A 694 -12.10 5.69 -11.17
N ILE A 695 -12.30 5.54 -9.85
CA ILE A 695 -13.20 6.40 -9.09
C ILE A 695 -12.83 7.88 -9.23
N GLY A 696 -11.54 8.20 -9.34
CA GLY A 696 -11.11 9.58 -9.50
C GLY A 696 -11.54 10.19 -10.82
N ALA A 697 -11.32 9.47 -11.94
CA ALA A 697 -11.80 9.90 -13.24
C ALA A 697 -13.32 10.05 -13.27
N TYR A 698 -14.05 9.11 -12.66
CA TYR A 698 -15.51 9.20 -12.53
C TYR A 698 -15.98 10.43 -11.77
N ILE A 699 -15.35 10.75 -10.64
CA ILE A 699 -15.73 11.90 -9.82
C ILE A 699 -15.40 13.21 -10.53
N ASP A 700 -14.21 13.33 -11.12
CA ASP A 700 -13.87 14.53 -11.89
C ASP A 700 -14.82 14.72 -13.10
N SER A 701 -15.21 13.62 -13.76
CA SER A 701 -16.23 13.64 -14.81
C SER A 701 -17.58 14.14 -14.31
N GLN A 702 -18.03 13.72 -13.12
CA GLN A 702 -19.26 14.22 -12.50
C GLN A 702 -19.17 15.71 -12.16
N LEU A 703 -18.03 16.15 -11.62
CA LEU A 703 -17.78 17.57 -11.33
C LEU A 703 -17.78 18.42 -12.61
N SER A 704 -17.30 17.87 -13.73
CA SER A 704 -17.28 18.56 -15.03
C SER A 704 -18.67 18.86 -15.62
N LEU A 705 -19.73 18.19 -15.14
CA LEU A 705 -21.13 18.44 -15.54
C LEU A 705 -21.71 19.70 -14.89
N HIS A 706 -21.13 20.14 -13.77
CA HIS A 706 -21.67 21.23 -12.95
C HIS A 706 -20.59 22.30 -12.62
N PRO A 707 -20.15 23.10 -13.60
CA PRO A 707 -19.02 24.03 -13.43
C PRO A 707 -19.29 25.19 -12.45
N SER A 708 -20.55 25.47 -12.12
CA SER A 708 -20.98 26.70 -11.43
C SER A 708 -21.11 26.57 -9.90
N GLY A 709 -20.48 25.56 -9.27
CA GLY A 709 -20.42 25.43 -7.80
C GLY A 709 -21.78 25.37 -7.10
N SER A 710 -22.86 25.10 -7.84
CA SER A 710 -24.22 25.08 -7.33
C SER A 710 -24.54 23.64 -6.92
N GLN A 711 -24.54 23.40 -5.60
CA GLN A 711 -25.09 22.24 -4.90
C GLN A 711 -24.88 20.87 -5.56
N ASN A 712 -23.92 20.10 -5.04
CA ASN A 712 -23.88 18.67 -5.35
C ASN A 712 -23.84 17.79 -4.10
N LEU A 713 -24.59 18.19 -3.06
CA LEU A 713 -24.89 17.33 -1.90
C LEU A 713 -25.45 15.98 -2.33
N ALA A 714 -26.22 15.91 -3.43
CA ALA A 714 -26.75 14.67 -3.99
C ALA A 714 -25.66 13.81 -4.69
N LEU A 715 -24.71 14.43 -5.39
CA LEU A 715 -23.54 13.72 -5.96
C LEU A 715 -22.62 13.22 -4.86
N GLU A 716 -22.35 14.06 -3.85
CA GLU A 716 -21.62 13.67 -2.65
C GLU A 716 -22.33 12.50 -1.98
N GLU A 717 -23.61 12.63 -1.60
CA GLU A 717 -24.37 11.55 -0.98
C GLU A 717 -24.39 10.28 -1.84
N THR A 718 -24.43 10.40 -3.17
CA THR A 718 -24.33 9.25 -4.08
C THR A 718 -22.94 8.62 -4.09
N ILE A 719 -21.87 9.40 -4.13
CA ILE A 719 -20.46 8.92 -4.05
C ILE A 719 -20.19 8.30 -2.67
N TRP A 720 -20.69 8.92 -1.61
CA TRP A 720 -20.54 8.49 -0.22
C TRP A 720 -21.30 7.19 0.05
N ARG A 721 -22.56 7.09 -0.36
CA ARG A 721 -23.39 5.88 -0.19
C ARG A 721 -22.97 4.74 -1.09
N LYS A 722 -22.52 5.04 -2.32
CA LYS A 722 -22.15 4.00 -3.28
C LYS A 722 -20.68 3.61 -3.16
N GLY A 723 -19.71 4.52 -3.12
CA GLY A 723 -18.28 4.20 -3.29
C GLY A 723 -17.42 4.17 -2.02
N TYR A 724 -17.74 4.92 -0.95
CA TYR A 724 -16.84 5.06 0.19
C TYR A 724 -16.98 3.94 1.24
N LYS A 725 -18.20 3.63 1.66
CA LYS A 725 -18.43 2.69 2.78
C LYS A 725 -17.84 1.29 2.52
N PRO A 726 -18.04 0.66 1.35
CA PRO A 726 -17.47 -0.67 1.12
C PRO A 726 -15.95 -0.66 0.95
N LEU A 727 -15.35 0.45 0.50
CA LEU A 727 -13.90 0.61 0.45
C LEU A 727 -13.29 0.83 1.84
N GLN A 728 -14.01 1.45 2.78
CA GLN A 728 -13.58 1.54 4.19
C GLN A 728 -13.44 0.15 4.82
N GLU A 729 -14.43 -0.73 4.61
CA GLU A 729 -14.42 -2.09 5.14
C GLU A 729 -13.18 -2.87 4.67
N CYS A 730 -12.67 -2.61 3.46
CA CYS A 730 -11.45 -3.24 2.95
C CYS A 730 -10.22 -3.04 3.84
N PHE A 731 -10.13 -1.94 4.61
CA PHE A 731 -8.99 -1.68 5.49
C PHE A 731 -8.91 -2.66 6.67
N ALA A 732 -10.00 -3.36 6.99
CA ALA A 732 -10.06 -4.36 8.06
C ALA A 732 -9.92 -5.82 7.55
N HIS A 733 -9.65 -6.02 6.26
CA HIS A 733 -9.52 -7.34 5.62
C HIS A 733 -8.27 -7.43 4.72
N GLY A 734 -7.77 -8.64 4.46
CA GLY A 734 -6.57 -8.82 3.65
C GLY A 734 -5.35 -8.21 4.33
N LEU A 735 -4.60 -7.34 3.66
CA LEU A 735 -3.56 -6.55 4.33
C LEU A 735 -4.21 -5.37 5.05
N LEU A 736 -4.19 -5.43 6.38
CA LEU A 736 -4.80 -4.44 7.25
C LEU A 736 -4.22 -3.05 7.01
N ASN A 737 -5.09 -2.06 7.16
CA ASN A 737 -4.83 -0.66 6.88
C ASN A 737 -4.43 -0.36 5.43
N MET A 738 -4.78 -1.25 4.50
CA MET A 738 -4.59 -1.07 3.06
C MET A 738 -5.89 -1.41 2.33
N SER A 739 -6.01 -0.97 1.07
CA SER A 739 -7.16 -1.31 0.23
C SER A 739 -6.72 -2.05 -1.03
N LYS A 740 -7.52 -3.04 -1.43
CA LYS A 740 -7.36 -3.74 -2.71
C LYS A 740 -7.68 -2.77 -3.85
N GLY A 741 -6.92 -2.87 -4.94
CA GLY A 741 -7.13 -2.05 -6.13
C GLY A 741 -8.12 -2.63 -7.14
N ILE A 742 -8.37 -3.94 -7.06
CA ILE A 742 -9.07 -4.69 -8.09
C ILE A 742 -10.02 -5.71 -7.46
N PHE A 743 -11.24 -5.81 -7.98
CA PHE A 743 -12.29 -6.72 -7.50
C PHE A 743 -12.97 -7.46 -8.66
N GLU A 744 -13.62 -8.60 -8.37
CA GLU A 744 -14.47 -9.31 -9.34
C GLU A 744 -15.72 -8.49 -9.71
N GLY A 745 -16.24 -8.69 -10.93
CA GLY A 745 -17.28 -7.85 -11.51
C GLY A 745 -18.69 -8.01 -10.91
N GLU A 746 -19.07 -9.22 -10.50
CA GLU A 746 -20.43 -9.53 -10.01
C GLU A 746 -20.51 -9.78 -8.50
N THR A 747 -19.48 -10.36 -7.90
CA THR A 747 -19.41 -10.67 -6.46
C THR A 747 -18.23 -9.97 -5.80
N PRO A 748 -18.14 -8.62 -5.86
CA PRO A 748 -17.03 -7.93 -5.21
C PRO A 748 -17.14 -8.12 -3.70
N SER A 749 -16.04 -8.55 -3.08
CA SER A 749 -15.97 -8.74 -1.64
C SER A 749 -14.62 -8.25 -1.10
N SER A 750 -14.67 -7.57 0.05
CA SER A 750 -13.48 -7.23 0.83
C SER A 750 -12.77 -8.50 1.34
N THR A 751 -13.51 -9.59 1.59
CA THR A 751 -13.02 -10.80 2.26
C THR A 751 -12.37 -11.83 1.33
N THR A 752 -12.60 -11.77 0.01
CA THR A 752 -12.09 -12.79 -0.92
C THR A 752 -10.60 -12.59 -1.22
N ASN A 753 -9.79 -13.63 -0.99
CA ASN A 753 -8.31 -13.61 -1.14
C ASN A 753 -7.79 -13.85 -2.57
N LYS A 754 -8.64 -13.89 -3.60
CA LYS A 754 -8.24 -14.33 -4.95
C LYS A 754 -7.38 -13.32 -5.73
N SER A 755 -7.35 -12.05 -5.31
CA SER A 755 -6.26 -11.13 -5.65
C SER A 755 -6.05 -10.18 -4.47
N ASN A 756 -4.94 -10.35 -3.75
CA ASN A 756 -4.50 -9.36 -2.75
C ASN A 756 -3.66 -8.26 -3.42
N GLN A 757 -4.04 -7.85 -4.64
CA GLN A 757 -3.33 -6.79 -5.36
C GLN A 757 -3.71 -5.44 -4.77
N ILE A 758 -2.88 -5.00 -3.84
CA ILE A 758 -2.86 -3.63 -3.35
C ILE A 758 -2.37 -2.75 -4.49
N SER A 759 -3.05 -1.63 -4.73
CA SER A 759 -2.71 -0.70 -5.80
C SER A 759 -2.42 0.68 -5.23
N ILE A 760 -1.21 1.18 -5.49
CA ILE A 760 -0.82 2.54 -5.15
C ILE A 760 -1.72 3.57 -5.84
N ALA A 761 -2.10 3.33 -7.10
CA ALA A 761 -2.98 4.22 -7.87
C ALA A 761 -4.35 4.37 -7.22
N SER A 762 -4.85 3.29 -6.59
CA SER A 762 -6.13 3.31 -5.90
C SER A 762 -6.08 4.16 -4.63
N ILE A 763 -5.03 4.01 -3.80
CA ILE A 763 -4.85 4.85 -2.61
C ILE A 763 -4.63 6.32 -3.00
N GLY A 764 -3.81 6.59 -4.02
CA GLY A 764 -3.57 7.93 -4.53
C GLY A 764 -4.84 8.61 -5.03
N GLU A 765 -5.62 7.96 -5.90
CA GLU A 765 -6.86 8.55 -6.41
C GLU A 765 -7.93 8.73 -5.32
N LEU A 766 -8.03 7.81 -4.34
CA LEU A 766 -8.92 7.99 -3.18
C LEU A 766 -8.54 9.20 -2.33
N LEU A 767 -7.25 9.40 -2.03
CA LEU A 767 -6.75 10.59 -1.33
C LEU A 767 -7.03 11.88 -2.12
N ARG A 768 -6.74 11.87 -3.43
CA ARG A 768 -6.96 13.02 -4.31
C ARG A 768 -8.43 13.42 -4.36
N VAL A 769 -9.30 12.44 -4.57
CA VAL A 769 -10.76 12.63 -4.58
C VAL A 769 -11.24 13.18 -3.24
N TYR A 770 -10.81 12.57 -2.13
CA TYR A 770 -11.21 13.00 -0.80
C TYR A 770 -10.87 14.47 -0.57
N SER A 771 -9.63 14.86 -0.88
CA SER A 771 -9.19 16.25 -0.81
C SER A 771 -10.01 17.18 -1.73
N THR A 772 -10.32 16.75 -2.94
CA THR A 772 -11.14 17.54 -3.90
C THR A 772 -12.57 17.76 -3.39
N LEU A 773 -13.25 16.71 -2.95
CA LEU A 773 -14.62 16.81 -2.43
C LEU A 773 -14.69 17.69 -1.18
N ASN A 774 -13.72 17.59 -0.29
CA ASN A 774 -13.71 18.42 0.93
C ASN A 774 -13.45 19.90 0.63
N ARG A 775 -12.56 20.24 -0.32
CA ARG A 775 -12.39 21.64 -0.77
C ARG A 775 -13.67 22.24 -1.33
N LEU A 776 -14.47 21.45 -2.06
CA LEU A 776 -15.77 21.90 -2.58
C LEU A 776 -16.79 22.16 -1.47
N ARG A 777 -16.80 21.33 -0.42
CA ARG A 777 -17.67 21.53 0.77
C ARG A 777 -17.35 22.82 1.50
N THR A 778 -16.07 23.08 1.78
CA THR A 778 -15.62 24.29 2.50
C THR A 778 -16.01 25.57 1.74
N TYR A 779 -15.75 25.60 0.43
CA TYR A 779 -16.11 26.72 -0.43
C TYR A 779 -17.62 27.03 -0.41
N ASN A 780 -18.46 25.98 -0.37
CA ASN A 780 -19.91 26.15 -0.30
C ASN A 780 -20.39 26.65 1.08
N SER A 781 -19.77 26.20 2.18
CA SER A 781 -20.10 26.70 3.51
C SER A 781 -19.80 28.19 3.68
N GLU A 782 -18.62 28.67 3.26
CA GLU A 782 -18.24 30.09 3.36
C GLU A 782 -19.20 30.99 2.57
N ARG A 783 -19.69 30.51 1.42
CA ARG A 783 -20.69 31.21 0.61
C ARG A 783 -22.06 31.27 1.29
N ALA A 784 -22.49 30.18 1.94
CA ALA A 784 -23.78 30.13 2.64
C ALA A 784 -23.82 31.04 3.88
N TYR A 785 -22.68 31.31 4.53
CA TYR A 785 -22.58 32.27 5.64
C TYR A 785 -22.42 33.73 5.19
N SER A 786 -22.18 33.97 3.90
CA SER A 786 -21.99 35.32 3.32
C SER A 786 -23.27 35.92 2.72
N TYR A 787 -24.40 35.21 2.82
CA TYR A 787 -25.76 35.66 2.47
C TYR A 787 -26.64 35.64 3.70
#